data_AF-A0A3B8HYW4-F1
#
_entry.id   AF-A0A3B8HYW4-F1
#
_cell.length_a   1.000
_cell.length_b   1.000
_cell.length_c   1.000
_cell.angle_alpha   90.00
_cell.angle_beta   90.00
_cell.angle_gamma   90.00
#
_symmetry.space_group_name_H-M   'P 1'
#
loop_
_entity.id
_entity.type
_entity.pdbx_description
1 polymer ?
#
loop_
_entity_poly.entity_id
_entity_poly.type
_entity_poly.pdbx_seq_one_letter_code
_entity_poly.pdbx_strand_id
1 'polypeptide(L)'
;MWSTSKKNCSVMDTPETFEYQAGGSLPLHFPGYVERAADQEIYYQLKAGQFCYVLTPRQMGKSSLRVRTMQRLMQEGYQCSFVDLTSIDSQQITADSWYFNLLYKLGGGISRELRKEFHTWWREHDEVTPVARMIEFLQRILLTSTDQPVVLFIDEIDSILSLDQELVNTDDFFAGIRALYNARVDNPDLNRLNLVVIGVATPRDLMQDIQRTPFNIGVPIQLSHFTLEEMQVLGPGLAHLPGNTKTLLAEVHHWTEGQPVLTQTLCRALAQHPEPTKELPTLVKAKVQQLFLNPESGPSDHNLSNVSNRLQNQPDYNVKMLSLYQQLVAGETLKMDNTSQAQLYLRLTGIVREEKGHLVIASPIYAHFFDSAWVTEALGRIERTLAQPLALWLESGKDHKRALQGSAFEDAYAWAQGRNDLLPQEKEFIEFSRKEKDRLARLRTRRITLATFVLSIATIVAIFFAISAYRQKQRADSETQRAIKYSNNLQQIDSLIYTFASKKIQGLDTLTSDSIVIKDQDTIQVEIIKNLIVGLNASTSTLADSISILRTDYENSLQQYIQESERLKTLLNYSKSERESLLSNQMDSINYFMDTLLDSLELYNSFKISNDSLINMLNDSLSNQFYMIDSISKEKILLQSKINYLRDSLMFINKSLDISIDSIE
;
A
#
# COMPACT_ATOMS: atom_id res chain seq x y z
N MET A 1 35.98 -74.61 5.26
CA MET A 1 37.42 -74.70 4.93
C MET A 1 37.89 -73.31 4.53
N TRP A 2 38.40 -72.51 5.46
CA TRP A 2 39.16 -71.29 5.15
C TRP A 2 40.44 -71.32 5.99
N SER A 3 41.57 -71.24 5.29
CA SER A 3 42.91 -71.50 5.81
C SER A 3 43.42 -70.35 6.65
N THR A 4 43.97 -70.71 7.81
CA THR A 4 44.85 -69.90 8.66
C THR A 4 46.11 -69.45 7.92
N SER A 5 46.30 -68.14 7.78
CA SER A 5 47.60 -67.53 7.55
C SER A 5 47.98 -66.73 8.80
N LYS A 6 48.79 -67.36 9.67
CA LYS A 6 49.51 -66.66 10.73
C LYS A 6 50.67 -65.90 10.07
N LYS A 7 50.58 -64.58 10.01
CA LYS A 7 51.76 -63.72 9.89
C LYS A 7 52.06 -63.12 11.25
N ASN A 8 53.15 -63.59 11.86
CA ASN A 8 53.86 -62.85 12.89
C ASN A 8 54.28 -61.51 12.29
N CYS A 9 53.78 -60.41 12.83
CA CYS A 9 54.38 -59.10 12.67
C CYS A 9 54.49 -58.50 14.07
N SER A 10 55.69 -58.55 14.63
CA SER A 10 56.10 -57.70 15.74
C SER A 10 55.96 -56.25 15.27
N VAL A 11 54.88 -55.59 15.68
CA VAL A 11 54.79 -54.13 15.58
C VAL A 11 55.19 -53.61 16.94
N MET A 12 56.30 -52.88 16.96
CA MET A 12 56.65 -52.01 18.08
C MET A 12 55.48 -51.04 18.27
N ASP A 13 54.94 -50.95 19.48
CA ASP A 13 54.00 -49.91 19.88
C ASP A 13 54.67 -48.55 19.71
N THR A 14 54.55 -47.96 18.53
CA THR A 14 54.60 -46.50 18.38
C THR A 14 53.38 -45.96 19.13
N PRO A 15 53.52 -44.99 20.05
CA PRO A 15 52.34 -44.38 20.66
C PRO A 15 51.45 -43.87 19.54
N GLU A 16 50.19 -44.34 19.47
CA GLU A 16 49.22 -43.83 18.51
C GLU A 16 49.25 -42.30 18.57
N THR A 17 49.69 -41.67 17.49
CA THR A 17 49.75 -40.21 17.41
C THR A 17 48.32 -39.70 17.54
N PHE A 18 48.05 -38.90 18.56
CA PHE A 18 46.74 -38.30 18.77
C PHE A 18 46.38 -37.45 17.55
N GLU A 19 45.36 -37.87 16.79
CA GLU A 19 44.91 -37.17 15.60
C GLU A 19 43.73 -36.25 15.91
N TYR A 20 43.66 -35.14 15.19
CA TYR A 20 42.53 -34.22 15.21
C TYR A 20 41.76 -34.33 13.90
N GLN A 21 40.45 -34.46 13.99
CA GLN A 21 39.58 -34.54 12.83
C GLN A 21 38.54 -33.42 12.81
N ALA A 22 38.81 -32.41 11.98
CA ALA A 22 37.85 -31.37 11.63
C ALA A 22 37.04 -31.81 10.41
N GLY A 23 35.71 -31.87 10.58
CA GLY A 23 34.77 -32.27 9.54
C GLY A 23 34.57 -33.78 9.42
N GLY A 24 33.45 -34.15 8.79
CA GLY A 24 33.02 -35.55 8.66
C GLY A 24 32.58 -36.18 9.99
N SER A 25 32.16 -37.44 9.93
CA SER A 25 31.85 -38.23 11.12
C SER A 25 33.14 -38.78 11.73
N LEU A 26 33.25 -38.70 13.05
CA LEU A 26 34.35 -39.29 13.79
C LEU A 26 34.13 -40.80 13.96
N PRO A 27 35.15 -41.64 13.74
CA PRO A 27 35.09 -43.06 14.10
C PRO A 27 34.69 -43.24 15.57
N LEU A 28 34.11 -44.38 15.90
CA LEU A 28 33.56 -44.58 17.25
C LEU A 28 34.62 -44.45 18.35
N HIS A 29 35.75 -45.13 18.21
CA HIS A 29 36.84 -45.11 19.20
C HIS A 29 37.83 -43.95 18.99
N PHE A 30 37.41 -42.87 18.31
CA PHE A 30 38.27 -41.73 18.06
C PHE A 30 38.67 -41.03 19.37
N PRO A 31 39.96 -40.98 19.75
CA PRO A 31 40.40 -40.44 21.04
C PRO A 31 40.04 -38.97 21.25
N GLY A 32 40.01 -38.18 20.16
CA GLY A 32 39.65 -36.76 20.19
C GLY A 32 38.15 -36.47 20.17
N TYR A 33 37.28 -37.45 20.46
CA TYR A 33 35.85 -37.19 20.61
C TYR A 33 35.55 -36.54 21.95
N VAL A 34 34.88 -35.38 21.90
CA VAL A 34 34.42 -34.67 23.09
C VAL A 34 32.98 -35.09 23.37
N GLU A 35 32.78 -35.85 24.45
CA GLU A 35 31.46 -36.23 24.94
C GLU A 35 30.75 -35.01 25.56
N ARG A 36 29.46 -34.86 25.27
CA ARG A 36 28.62 -33.75 25.74
C ARG A 36 27.43 -34.26 26.53
N ALA A 37 26.73 -33.35 27.22
CA ALA A 37 25.45 -33.67 27.86
C ALA A 37 24.44 -34.33 26.90
N ALA A 38 24.42 -33.88 25.63
CA ALA A 38 23.53 -34.41 24.60
C ALA A 38 23.77 -35.90 24.28
N ASP A 39 24.99 -36.41 24.45
CA ASP A 39 25.34 -37.84 24.26
C ASP A 39 24.62 -38.73 25.27
N GLN A 40 24.50 -38.27 26.52
CA GLN A 40 23.73 -38.97 27.55
C GLN A 40 22.24 -38.74 27.37
N GLU A 41 21.82 -37.51 27.07
CA GLU A 41 20.41 -37.14 26.93
C GLU A 41 19.71 -37.98 25.85
N ILE A 42 20.24 -38.00 24.62
CA ILE A 42 19.62 -38.77 23.52
C ILE A 42 19.51 -40.25 23.86
N TYR A 43 20.55 -40.81 24.49
CA TYR A 43 20.59 -42.21 24.87
C TYR A 43 19.52 -42.54 25.91
N TYR A 44 19.37 -41.74 26.97
CA TYR A 44 18.35 -41.99 28.00
C TYR A 44 16.92 -41.75 27.49
N GLN A 45 16.72 -40.74 26.64
CA GLN A 45 15.40 -40.50 26.04
C GLN A 45 14.96 -41.66 25.14
N LEU A 46 15.89 -42.23 24.36
CA LEU A 46 15.60 -43.41 23.54
C LEU A 46 15.31 -44.65 24.39
N LYS A 47 16.01 -44.84 25.50
CA LYS A 47 15.69 -45.92 26.45
C LYS A 47 14.34 -45.71 27.15
N ALA A 48 13.90 -44.47 27.30
CA ALA A 48 12.57 -44.12 27.79
C ALA A 48 11.47 -44.24 26.72
N GLY A 49 11.77 -44.78 25.53
CA GLY A 49 10.80 -44.97 24.46
C GLY A 49 10.41 -43.68 23.74
N GLN A 50 11.19 -42.59 23.86
CA GLN A 50 10.84 -41.31 23.24
C GLN A 50 11.34 -41.23 21.80
N PHE A 51 10.57 -40.54 20.95
CA PHE A 51 11.09 -40.05 19.67
C PHE A 51 12.01 -38.86 19.93
N CYS A 52 13.11 -38.76 19.20
CA CYS A 52 14.09 -37.68 19.40
C CYS A 52 14.35 -36.95 18.09
N TYR A 53 14.70 -35.66 18.18
CA TYR A 53 15.16 -34.92 17.01
C TYR A 53 16.38 -34.04 17.32
N VAL A 54 17.35 -34.04 16.42
CA VAL A 54 18.61 -33.28 16.50
C VAL A 54 18.66 -32.33 15.31
N LEU A 55 17.99 -31.18 15.47
CA LEU A 55 17.89 -30.13 14.45
C LEU A 55 18.84 -28.99 14.78
N THR A 56 20.09 -29.11 14.34
CA THR A 56 21.17 -28.17 14.71
C THR A 56 22.03 -27.80 13.51
N PRO A 57 22.79 -26.69 13.57
CA PRO A 57 23.70 -26.28 12.49
C PRO A 57 24.62 -27.39 12.00
N ARG A 58 25.15 -27.23 10.78
CA ARG A 58 26.19 -28.12 10.24
C ARG A 58 27.40 -28.11 11.16
N GLN A 59 28.20 -29.18 11.06
CA GLN A 59 29.50 -29.22 11.73
C GLN A 59 29.46 -29.17 13.27
N MET A 60 28.30 -29.44 13.86
CA MET A 60 28.10 -29.58 15.32
C MET A 60 28.30 -31.01 15.84
N GLY A 61 28.79 -31.94 15.01
CA GLY A 61 29.03 -33.33 15.43
C GLY A 61 27.77 -34.21 15.52
N LYS A 62 26.73 -33.92 14.72
CA LYS A 62 25.48 -34.71 14.64
C LYS A 62 25.72 -36.18 14.25
N SER A 63 26.47 -36.42 13.17
CA SER A 63 26.75 -37.78 12.69
C SER A 63 27.60 -38.58 13.70
N SER A 64 28.55 -37.92 14.36
CA SER A 64 29.37 -38.55 15.43
C SER A 64 28.53 -38.95 16.65
N LEU A 65 27.54 -38.13 17.02
CA LEU A 65 26.55 -38.43 18.08
C LEU A 65 25.72 -39.67 17.70
N ARG A 66 25.21 -39.71 16.46
CA ARG A 66 24.42 -40.84 15.93
C ARG A 66 25.19 -42.15 16.03
N VAL A 67 26.42 -42.20 15.51
CA VAL A 67 27.25 -43.43 15.48
C VAL A 67 27.46 -43.99 16.89
N ARG A 68 27.77 -43.13 17.86
CA ARG A 68 28.00 -43.53 19.27
C ARG A 68 26.73 -43.98 19.96
N THR A 69 25.65 -43.22 19.80
CA THR A 69 24.34 -43.56 20.37
C THR A 69 23.88 -44.92 19.85
N MET A 70 23.94 -45.10 18.53
CA MET A 70 23.57 -46.35 17.86
C MET A 70 24.38 -47.53 18.40
N GLN A 71 25.71 -47.41 18.48
CA GLN A 71 26.55 -48.50 18.99
C GLN A 71 26.25 -48.83 20.45
N ARG A 72 26.10 -47.81 21.31
CA ARG A 72 25.79 -48.02 22.73
C ARG A 72 24.47 -48.75 22.91
N LEU A 73 23.44 -48.40 22.14
CA LEU A 73 22.15 -49.08 22.14
C LEU A 73 22.26 -50.54 21.63
N MET A 74 23.01 -50.76 20.55
CA MET A 74 23.22 -52.11 20.00
C MET A 74 23.95 -53.05 20.99
N GLN A 75 24.89 -52.52 21.77
CA GLN A 75 25.56 -53.29 22.84
C GLN A 75 24.60 -53.72 23.96
N GLU A 76 23.45 -53.05 24.08
CA GLU A 76 22.39 -53.37 25.05
C GLU A 76 21.20 -54.13 24.44
N GLY A 77 21.37 -54.67 23.22
CA GLY A 77 20.38 -55.51 22.57
C GLY A 77 19.35 -54.80 21.70
N TYR A 78 19.46 -53.47 21.52
CA TYR A 78 18.59 -52.74 20.58
C TYR A 78 18.95 -53.07 19.13
N GLN A 79 17.95 -53.24 18.28
CA GLN A 79 18.11 -53.28 16.83
C GLN A 79 18.13 -51.85 16.31
N CYS A 80 19.22 -51.44 15.70
CA CYS A 80 19.36 -50.09 15.18
C CYS A 80 19.57 -50.11 13.66
N SER A 81 18.94 -49.18 12.97
CA SER A 81 19.17 -48.95 11.55
C SER A 81 19.27 -47.46 11.27
N PHE A 82 19.97 -47.10 10.19
CA PHE A 82 20.11 -45.71 9.78
C PHE A 82 19.89 -45.53 8.29
N VAL A 83 19.44 -44.35 7.92
CA VAL A 83 19.37 -43.89 6.54
C VAL A 83 19.88 -42.46 6.47
N ASP A 84 20.75 -42.19 5.51
CA ASP A 84 21.14 -40.84 5.11
C ASP A 84 20.27 -40.46 3.92
N LEU A 85 19.40 -39.47 4.07
CA LEU A 85 18.46 -39.10 3.00
C LEU A 85 19.14 -38.47 1.78
N THR A 86 20.36 -37.95 1.90
CA THR A 86 21.13 -37.47 0.73
C THR A 86 21.48 -38.60 -0.23
N SER A 87 21.49 -39.85 0.25
CA SER A 87 21.75 -41.03 -0.57
C SER A 87 20.50 -41.54 -1.31
N ILE A 88 19.33 -40.94 -1.06
CA ILE A 88 18.10 -41.18 -1.83
C ILE A 88 18.05 -40.08 -2.88
N ASP A 89 18.15 -40.46 -4.16
CA ASP A 89 18.18 -39.48 -5.26
C ASP A 89 16.94 -38.58 -5.21
N SER A 90 17.17 -37.28 -5.32
CA SER A 90 16.13 -36.24 -5.18
C SER A 90 15.67 -35.70 -6.53
N GLN A 91 16.36 -36.03 -7.63
CA GLN A 91 15.99 -35.54 -8.96
C GLN A 91 14.93 -36.46 -9.59
N GLN A 92 13.71 -35.93 -9.76
CA GLN A 92 12.59 -36.60 -10.44
C GLN A 92 12.09 -37.90 -9.78
N ILE A 93 12.18 -37.99 -8.45
CA ILE A 93 11.67 -39.14 -7.70
C ILE A 93 10.16 -38.98 -7.42
N THR A 94 9.40 -40.06 -7.59
CA THR A 94 7.99 -40.11 -7.18
C THR A 94 7.88 -40.40 -5.68
N ALA A 95 6.74 -40.06 -5.06
CA ALA A 95 6.48 -40.44 -3.66
C ALA A 95 6.71 -41.95 -3.42
N ASP A 96 6.17 -42.81 -4.29
CA ASP A 96 6.34 -44.27 -4.16
C ASP A 96 7.82 -44.68 -4.09
N SER A 97 8.64 -44.20 -5.03
CA SER A 97 10.07 -44.51 -5.08
C SER A 97 10.83 -43.95 -3.89
N TRP A 98 10.45 -42.76 -3.41
CA TRP A 98 11.07 -42.15 -2.23
C TRP A 98 10.82 -42.98 -0.96
N TYR A 99 9.56 -43.32 -0.67
CA TYR A 99 9.21 -44.18 0.48
C TYR A 99 9.81 -45.58 0.34
N PHE A 100 9.81 -46.16 -0.87
CA PHE A 100 10.44 -47.45 -1.13
C PHE A 100 11.92 -47.44 -0.74
N ASN A 101 12.69 -46.46 -1.25
CA ASN A 101 14.13 -46.37 -0.98
C ASN A 101 14.43 -46.12 0.51
N LEU A 102 13.60 -45.29 1.17
CA LEU A 102 13.69 -45.04 2.59
C LEU A 102 13.55 -46.33 3.41
N LEU A 103 12.44 -47.05 3.19
CA LEU A 103 12.13 -48.26 3.95
C LEU A 103 13.01 -49.44 3.57
N TYR A 104 13.43 -49.54 2.31
CA TYR A 104 14.39 -50.54 1.85
C TYR A 104 15.73 -50.42 2.59
N LYS A 105 16.22 -49.18 2.78
CA LYS A 105 17.45 -48.92 3.54
C LYS A 105 17.26 -49.19 5.03
N LEU A 106 16.17 -48.70 5.61
CA LEU A 106 15.88 -48.89 7.04
C LEU A 106 15.69 -50.37 7.39
N GLY A 107 14.79 -51.08 6.72
CA GLY A 107 14.55 -52.51 6.95
C GLY A 107 15.79 -53.34 6.67
N GLY A 108 16.52 -53.02 5.61
CA GLY A 108 17.76 -53.71 5.28
C GLY A 108 18.95 -53.43 6.19
N GLY A 109 18.88 -52.41 7.04
CA GLY A 109 19.84 -52.17 8.11
C GLY A 109 19.51 -52.94 9.40
N ILE A 110 18.27 -53.42 9.56
CA ILE A 110 17.87 -54.31 10.67
C ILE A 110 18.28 -55.76 10.37
N SER A 111 17.87 -56.31 9.22
CA SER A 111 18.28 -57.65 8.80
C SER A 111 18.27 -57.83 7.28
N ARG A 112 19.00 -58.83 6.79
CA ARG A 112 19.05 -59.14 5.36
C ARG A 112 17.74 -59.80 4.89
N GLU A 113 17.08 -60.51 5.79
CA GLU A 113 15.82 -61.23 5.58
C GLU A 113 14.69 -60.22 5.38
N LEU A 114 14.59 -59.24 6.28
CA LEU A 114 13.59 -58.16 6.20
C LEU A 114 13.72 -57.36 4.89
N ARG A 115 14.96 -57.12 4.43
CA ARG A 115 15.21 -56.48 3.13
C ARG A 115 14.59 -57.25 1.95
N LYS A 116 14.72 -58.58 1.96
CA LYS A 116 14.22 -59.43 0.87
C LYS A 116 12.70 -59.48 0.88
N GLU A 117 12.12 -59.64 2.07
CA GLU A 117 10.68 -59.67 2.28
C GLU A 117 10.02 -58.34 1.88
N PHE A 118 10.63 -57.21 2.29
CA PHE A 118 10.14 -55.87 1.97
C PHE A 118 9.95 -55.63 0.46
N HIS A 119 10.90 -56.07 -0.37
CA HIS A 119 10.83 -55.82 -1.81
C HIS A 119 9.61 -56.47 -2.45
N THR A 120 9.28 -57.71 -2.06
CA THR A 120 8.09 -58.41 -2.57
C THR A 120 6.82 -57.78 -1.99
N TRP A 121 6.79 -57.58 -0.66
CA TRP A 121 5.66 -57.01 0.05
C TRP A 121 5.26 -55.63 -0.51
N TRP A 122 6.23 -54.75 -0.78
CA TRP A 122 5.96 -53.41 -1.30
C TRP A 122 5.24 -53.41 -2.64
N ARG A 123 5.59 -54.36 -3.53
CA ARG A 123 4.99 -54.50 -4.87
C ARG A 123 3.59 -55.08 -4.81
N GLU A 124 3.31 -55.97 -3.86
CA GLU A 124 1.99 -56.57 -3.67
C GLU A 124 0.96 -55.61 -3.06
N HIS A 125 1.41 -54.46 -2.53
CA HIS A 125 0.58 -53.44 -1.88
C HIS A 125 0.60 -52.09 -2.63
N ASP A 126 0.84 -52.10 -3.94
CA ASP A 126 0.95 -50.87 -4.76
C ASP A 126 -0.35 -50.03 -4.82
N GLU A 127 -1.51 -50.66 -4.58
CA GLU A 127 -2.81 -50.00 -4.44
C GLU A 127 -2.94 -49.11 -3.18
N VAL A 128 -2.07 -49.30 -2.19
CA VAL A 128 -2.08 -48.56 -0.92
C VAL A 128 -1.18 -47.33 -1.01
N THR A 129 -1.62 -46.20 -0.45
CA THR A 129 -0.82 -44.98 -0.43
C THR A 129 0.58 -45.22 0.20
N PRO A 130 1.65 -44.57 -0.29
CA PRO A 130 3.00 -44.80 0.22
C PRO A 130 3.16 -44.61 1.74
N VAL A 131 2.49 -43.60 2.31
CA VAL A 131 2.50 -43.33 3.76
C VAL A 131 1.81 -44.45 4.55
N ALA A 132 0.68 -44.98 4.08
CA ALA A 132 -0.01 -46.07 4.74
C ALA A 132 0.81 -47.36 4.67
N ARG A 133 1.47 -47.63 3.53
CA ARG A 133 2.45 -48.72 3.43
C ARG A 133 3.61 -48.56 4.40
N MET A 134 4.12 -47.34 4.59
CA MET A 134 5.17 -47.07 5.58
C MET A 134 4.72 -47.45 6.99
N ILE A 135 3.53 -46.99 7.40
CA ILE A 135 2.98 -47.30 8.71
C ILE A 135 2.80 -48.81 8.89
N GLU A 136 2.21 -49.48 7.89
CA GLU A 136 1.96 -50.92 7.95
C GLU A 136 3.25 -51.74 7.98
N PHE A 137 4.24 -51.39 7.15
CA PHE A 137 5.54 -52.05 7.15
C PHE A 137 6.21 -51.95 8.52
N LEU A 138 6.24 -50.76 9.11
CA LEU A 138 6.87 -50.54 10.42
C LEU A 138 6.13 -51.29 11.53
N GLN A 139 4.80 -51.33 11.49
CA GLN A 139 3.97 -51.95 12.52
C GLN A 139 3.91 -53.48 12.42
N ARG A 140 3.75 -54.03 11.21
CA ARG A 140 3.36 -55.43 11.00
C ARG A 140 4.45 -56.31 10.40
N ILE A 141 5.46 -55.71 9.77
CA ILE A 141 6.55 -56.47 9.15
C ILE A 141 7.82 -56.29 9.99
N LEU A 142 8.25 -55.05 10.20
CA LEU A 142 9.48 -54.75 10.95
C LEU A 142 9.37 -55.18 12.42
N LEU A 143 8.33 -54.76 13.15
CA LEU A 143 8.18 -55.10 14.57
C LEU A 143 7.83 -56.56 14.85
N THR A 144 7.29 -57.29 13.87
CA THR A 144 7.04 -58.74 13.98
C THR A 144 8.28 -59.55 13.68
N SER A 145 9.25 -58.98 12.95
CA SER A 145 10.53 -59.64 12.67
C SER A 145 11.48 -59.72 13.88
N THR A 146 11.20 -58.97 14.96
CA THR A 146 12.04 -58.94 16.17
C THR A 146 11.28 -58.54 17.43
N ASP A 147 11.56 -59.22 18.53
CA ASP A 147 11.05 -58.87 19.87
C ASP A 147 11.88 -57.77 20.54
N GLN A 148 13.06 -57.45 19.98
CA GLN A 148 13.96 -56.44 20.54
C GLN A 148 13.44 -55.02 20.28
N PRO A 149 13.79 -54.05 21.13
CA PRO A 149 13.54 -52.64 20.84
C PRO A 149 14.26 -52.20 19.57
N VAL A 150 13.59 -51.41 18.73
CA VAL A 150 14.10 -50.92 17.44
C VAL A 150 14.27 -49.41 17.48
N VAL A 151 15.41 -48.90 17.02
CA VAL A 151 15.66 -47.47 16.80
C VAL A 151 16.05 -47.20 15.35
N LEU A 152 15.28 -46.35 14.67
CA LEU A 152 15.56 -45.95 13.29
C LEU A 152 16.06 -44.51 13.26
N PHE A 153 17.27 -44.32 12.74
CA PHE A 153 17.91 -43.02 12.58
C PHE A 153 17.73 -42.51 11.15
N ILE A 154 17.15 -41.33 11.00
CA ILE A 154 16.95 -40.63 9.73
C ILE A 154 17.85 -39.40 9.75
N ASP A 155 18.96 -39.45 9.02
CA ASP A 155 19.97 -38.40 8.95
C ASP A 155 19.82 -37.54 7.70
N GLU A 156 20.35 -36.32 7.76
CA GLU A 156 20.23 -35.27 6.73
C GLU A 156 18.77 -35.02 6.30
N ILE A 157 17.86 -34.86 7.27
CA ILE A 157 16.44 -34.59 7.00
C ILE A 157 16.23 -33.33 6.15
N ASP A 158 17.16 -32.38 6.14
CA ASP A 158 17.11 -31.19 5.28
C ASP A 158 17.15 -31.51 3.77
N SER A 159 17.53 -32.73 3.37
CA SER A 159 17.48 -33.13 1.96
C SER A 159 16.05 -33.23 1.41
N ILE A 160 15.03 -33.35 2.28
CA ILE A 160 13.64 -33.37 1.83
C ILE A 160 13.18 -31.99 1.34
N LEU A 161 13.87 -30.92 1.74
CA LEU A 161 13.54 -29.54 1.36
C LEU A 161 13.82 -29.26 -0.11
N SER A 162 14.67 -30.07 -0.75
CA SER A 162 14.92 -29.99 -2.19
C SER A 162 14.00 -30.87 -3.03
N LEU A 163 13.09 -31.63 -2.40
CA LEU A 163 12.11 -32.44 -3.14
C LEU A 163 11.05 -31.53 -3.75
N ASP A 164 10.58 -31.93 -4.93
CA ASP A 164 9.40 -31.33 -5.52
C ASP A 164 8.16 -31.72 -4.70
N GLN A 165 7.59 -30.72 -4.03
CA GLN A 165 6.43 -30.90 -3.15
C GLN A 165 5.16 -31.32 -3.91
N GLU A 166 5.11 -31.11 -5.23
CA GLU A 166 4.02 -31.64 -6.06
C GLU A 166 4.14 -33.16 -6.26
N LEU A 167 5.36 -33.70 -6.25
CA LEU A 167 5.65 -35.12 -6.45
C LEU A 167 5.73 -35.91 -5.14
N VAL A 168 6.21 -35.28 -4.08
CA VAL A 168 6.39 -35.88 -2.75
C VAL A 168 5.91 -34.90 -1.68
N ASN A 169 4.70 -35.11 -1.17
CA ASN A 169 4.20 -34.36 -0.03
C ASN A 169 4.92 -34.81 1.26
N THR A 170 5.87 -34.01 1.74
CA THR A 170 6.65 -34.33 2.94
C THR A 170 5.80 -34.25 4.23
N ASP A 171 4.69 -33.52 4.23
CA ASP A 171 3.79 -33.44 5.38
C ASP A 171 3.17 -34.82 5.70
N ASP A 172 2.91 -35.65 4.69
CA ASP A 172 2.36 -37.00 4.88
C ASP A 172 3.35 -37.91 5.63
N PHE A 173 4.65 -37.76 5.37
CA PHE A 173 5.69 -38.52 6.07
C PHE A 173 5.68 -38.23 7.57
N PHE A 174 5.67 -36.95 7.94
CA PHE A 174 5.61 -36.52 9.33
C PHE A 174 4.28 -36.83 10.01
N ALA A 175 3.17 -36.74 9.27
CA ALA A 175 1.87 -37.20 9.75
C ALA A 175 1.89 -38.71 10.05
N GLY A 176 2.56 -39.52 9.23
CA GLY A 176 2.76 -40.95 9.46
C GLY A 176 3.58 -41.25 10.72
N ILE A 177 4.66 -40.50 10.96
CA ILE A 177 5.43 -40.57 12.22
C ILE A 177 4.54 -40.30 13.43
N ARG A 178 3.71 -39.25 13.36
CA ARG A 178 2.77 -38.91 14.43
C ARG A 178 1.69 -39.99 14.62
N ALA A 179 1.20 -40.59 13.54
CA ALA A 179 0.23 -41.68 13.60
C ALA A 179 0.82 -42.90 14.34
N LEU A 180 2.08 -43.26 14.06
CA LEU A 180 2.79 -44.34 14.78
C LEU A 180 2.90 -44.06 16.28
N TYR A 181 3.23 -42.84 16.66
CA TYR A 181 3.31 -42.46 18.07
C TYR A 181 1.95 -42.57 18.78
N ASN A 182 0.89 -42.01 18.18
CA ASN A 182 -0.44 -42.02 18.77
C ASN A 182 -1.00 -43.44 18.90
N ALA A 183 -0.68 -44.31 17.93
CA ALA A 183 -1.09 -45.71 17.93
C ALA A 183 -0.48 -46.54 19.08
N ARG A 184 0.53 -46.03 19.81
CA ARG A 184 1.11 -46.70 20.98
C ARG A 184 0.11 -46.92 22.13
N VAL A 185 -0.97 -46.14 22.17
CA VAL A 185 -2.05 -46.30 23.16
C VAL A 185 -2.81 -47.60 22.92
N ASP A 186 -3.15 -47.88 21.66
CA ASP A 186 -3.95 -49.05 21.27
C ASP A 186 -3.09 -50.27 20.95
N ASN A 187 -1.84 -50.05 20.53
CA ASN A 187 -0.87 -51.08 20.19
C ASN A 187 0.43 -50.90 21.01
N PRO A 188 0.54 -51.55 22.18
CA PRO A 188 1.70 -51.43 23.06
C PRO A 188 3.03 -51.86 22.44
N ASP A 189 3.03 -52.72 21.39
CA ASP A 189 4.27 -53.12 20.70
C ASP A 189 5.00 -51.93 20.07
N LEU A 190 4.28 -50.88 19.69
CA LEU A 190 4.87 -49.66 19.13
C LEU A 190 5.73 -48.87 20.14
N ASN A 191 5.66 -49.18 21.44
CA ASN A 191 6.56 -48.62 22.43
C ASN A 191 8.00 -49.14 22.26
N ARG A 192 8.18 -50.25 21.52
CA ARG A 192 9.49 -50.79 21.16
C ARG A 192 10.11 -50.09 19.94
N LEU A 193 9.34 -49.32 19.17
CA LEU A 193 9.84 -48.61 17.98
C LEU A 193 10.12 -47.14 18.31
N ASN A 194 11.37 -46.68 18.17
CA ASN A 194 11.74 -45.28 18.31
C ASN A 194 12.32 -44.72 17.00
N LEU A 195 12.03 -43.45 16.72
CA LEU A 195 12.53 -42.73 15.57
C LEU A 195 13.41 -41.56 16.02
N VAL A 196 14.53 -41.38 15.31
CA VAL A 196 15.44 -40.25 15.52
C VAL A 196 15.60 -39.48 14.21
N VAL A 197 15.27 -38.20 14.21
CA VAL A 197 15.39 -37.33 13.03
C VAL A 197 16.54 -36.35 13.24
N ILE A 198 17.49 -36.31 12.30
CA ILE A 198 18.73 -35.53 12.40
C ILE A 198 18.89 -34.70 11.13
N GLY A 199 19.25 -33.42 11.26
CA GLY A 199 19.60 -32.58 10.10
C GLY A 199 19.65 -31.10 10.42
N VAL A 200 19.65 -30.28 9.37
CA VAL A 200 19.87 -28.83 9.43
C VAL A 200 18.63 -28.11 8.92
N ALA A 201 17.56 -28.19 9.69
CA ALA A 201 16.27 -27.61 9.35
C ALA A 201 15.61 -27.05 10.60
N THR A 202 14.71 -26.07 10.41
CA THR A 202 13.76 -25.70 11.44
C THR A 202 12.56 -26.65 11.38
N PRO A 203 11.80 -26.82 12.49
CA PRO A 203 10.54 -27.56 12.45
C PRO A 203 9.55 -27.07 11.39
N ARG A 204 9.58 -25.77 11.03
CA ARG A 204 8.71 -25.19 10.00
C ARG A 204 9.15 -25.50 8.58
N ASP A 205 10.46 -25.67 8.35
CA ASP A 205 10.97 -26.09 7.04
C ASP A 205 10.44 -27.48 6.69
N LEU A 206 10.38 -28.34 7.70
CA LEU A 206 10.05 -29.76 7.52
C LEU A 206 8.55 -30.01 7.38
N MET A 207 7.69 -29.15 7.93
CA MET A 207 6.25 -29.33 7.86
C MET A 207 5.49 -28.01 7.92
N GLN A 208 4.54 -27.82 7.00
CA GLN A 208 3.74 -26.59 6.95
C GLN A 208 2.66 -26.55 8.04
N ASP A 209 1.98 -27.68 8.28
CA ASP A 209 0.97 -27.79 9.34
C ASP A 209 1.59 -28.05 10.71
N ILE A 210 1.86 -26.97 11.45
CA ILE A 210 2.39 -26.98 12.82
C ILE A 210 1.50 -27.77 13.79
N GLN A 211 0.18 -27.86 13.56
CA GLN A 211 -0.72 -28.59 14.47
C GLN A 211 -0.61 -30.11 14.31
N ARG A 212 -0.15 -30.56 13.14
CA ARG A 212 0.05 -31.98 12.83
C ARG A 212 1.50 -32.43 13.02
N THR A 213 2.39 -31.53 13.43
CA THR A 213 3.81 -31.84 13.49
C THR A 213 4.19 -32.87 14.56
N PRO A 214 5.06 -33.85 14.23
CA PRO A 214 5.61 -34.77 15.22
C PRO A 214 6.65 -34.10 16.12
N PHE A 215 7.08 -32.87 15.84
CA PHE A 215 8.01 -32.15 16.72
C PHE A 215 7.37 -31.73 18.06
N ASN A 216 6.04 -31.84 18.20
CA ASN A 216 5.34 -31.63 19.48
C ASN A 216 5.30 -32.89 20.37
N ILE A 217 5.56 -34.07 19.81
CA ILE A 217 5.51 -35.37 20.52
C ILE A 217 6.90 -35.99 20.73
N GLY A 218 7.91 -35.51 20.00
CA GLY A 218 9.31 -35.89 20.19
C GLY A 218 10.05 -34.97 21.16
N VAL A 219 11.23 -35.40 21.59
CA VAL A 219 12.14 -34.65 22.46
C VAL A 219 13.22 -33.96 21.61
N PRO A 220 13.38 -32.63 21.71
CA PRO A 220 14.50 -31.92 21.09
C PRO A 220 15.79 -32.27 21.81
N ILE A 221 16.81 -32.69 21.07
CA ILE A 221 18.17 -32.88 21.59
C ILE A 221 19.03 -31.73 21.08
N GLN A 222 19.45 -30.85 21.99
CA GLN A 222 20.24 -29.67 21.65
C GLN A 222 21.73 -30.00 21.69
N LEU A 223 22.41 -29.87 20.55
CA LEU A 223 23.87 -29.90 20.52
C LEU A 223 24.44 -28.52 20.82
N SER A 224 25.04 -28.37 22.00
CA SER A 224 25.79 -27.19 22.40
C SER A 224 27.23 -27.21 21.87
N HIS A 225 27.87 -26.05 21.93
CA HIS A 225 29.33 -25.96 21.83
C HIS A 225 29.98 -26.66 23.03
N PHE A 226 31.25 -27.03 22.87
CA PHE A 226 32.04 -27.62 23.94
C PHE A 226 32.30 -26.59 25.03
N THR A 227 32.16 -27.02 26.28
CA THR A 227 32.71 -26.26 27.41
C THR A 227 34.22 -26.43 27.47
N LEU A 228 34.91 -25.50 28.14
CA LEU A 228 36.33 -25.62 28.40
C LEU A 228 36.70 -26.92 29.16
N GLU A 229 35.80 -27.41 30.01
CA GLU A 229 35.98 -28.65 30.77
C GLU A 229 35.89 -29.89 29.86
N GLU A 230 34.89 -29.92 28.97
CA GLU A 230 34.73 -30.99 27.98
C GLU A 230 35.92 -31.06 27.00
N MET A 231 36.50 -29.90 26.65
CA MET A 231 37.66 -29.83 25.74
C MET A 231 38.95 -30.45 26.29
N GLN A 232 39.03 -30.81 27.58
CA GLN A 232 40.24 -31.39 28.17
C GLN A 232 40.71 -32.68 27.48
N VAL A 233 39.78 -33.44 26.89
CA VAL A 233 40.06 -34.66 26.11
C VAL A 233 40.93 -34.37 24.88
N LEU A 234 40.91 -33.14 24.36
CA LEU A 234 41.75 -32.70 23.26
C LEU A 234 43.19 -32.37 23.69
N GLY A 235 43.46 -32.25 24.99
CA GLY A 235 44.77 -31.85 25.51
C GLY A 235 45.95 -32.74 25.09
N PRO A 236 45.84 -34.08 25.10
CA PRO A 236 46.97 -34.97 24.80
C PRO A 236 47.65 -34.70 23.45
N GLY A 237 46.91 -34.34 22.40
CA GLY A 237 47.52 -34.05 21.10
C GLY A 237 48.27 -32.71 21.03
N LEU A 238 48.14 -31.85 22.04
CA LEU A 238 48.87 -30.59 22.16
C LEU A 238 50.02 -30.66 23.17
N ALA A 239 50.25 -31.83 23.80
CA ALA A 239 51.20 -31.96 24.91
C ALA A 239 52.67 -31.68 24.53
N HIS A 240 53.02 -31.73 23.24
CA HIS A 240 54.36 -31.41 22.74
C HIS A 240 54.62 -29.90 22.62
N LEU A 241 53.58 -29.06 22.68
CA LEU A 241 53.72 -27.61 22.65
C LEU A 241 54.15 -27.09 24.03
N PRO A 242 54.92 -25.99 24.08
CA PRO A 242 55.48 -25.48 25.32
C PRO A 242 54.39 -24.89 26.22
N GLY A 243 54.48 -25.17 27.53
CA GLY A 243 53.62 -24.57 28.56
C GLY A 243 52.40 -25.41 28.93
N ASN A 244 51.40 -24.79 29.54
CA ASN A 244 50.28 -25.51 30.14
C ASN A 244 49.16 -25.77 29.12
N THR A 245 48.89 -27.05 28.82
CA THR A 245 47.82 -27.49 27.92
C THR A 245 46.45 -26.92 28.30
N LYS A 246 46.15 -26.74 29.59
CA LYS A 246 44.89 -26.12 30.03
C LYS A 246 44.81 -24.65 29.62
N THR A 247 45.92 -23.92 29.72
CA THR A 247 46.00 -22.52 29.26
C THR A 247 45.88 -22.44 27.75
N LEU A 248 46.49 -23.37 27.01
CA LEU A 248 46.35 -23.46 25.57
C LEU A 248 44.90 -23.75 25.15
N LEU A 249 44.23 -24.71 25.78
CA LEU A 249 42.83 -25.02 25.52
C LEU A 249 41.89 -23.87 25.91
N ALA A 250 42.22 -23.11 26.97
CA ALA A 250 41.47 -21.91 27.33
C ALA A 250 41.56 -20.83 26.24
N GLU A 251 42.74 -20.64 25.63
CA GLU A 251 42.92 -19.72 24.51
C GLU A 251 42.20 -20.23 23.24
N VAL A 252 42.29 -21.52 22.93
CA VAL A 252 41.52 -22.14 21.83
C VAL A 252 40.02 -21.96 22.05
N HIS A 253 39.54 -22.20 23.27
CA HIS A 253 38.13 -21.99 23.62
C HIS A 253 37.76 -20.52 23.50
N HIS A 254 38.61 -19.58 23.92
CA HIS A 254 38.34 -18.15 23.76
C HIS A 254 38.09 -17.77 22.30
N TRP A 255 38.90 -18.26 21.36
CA TRP A 255 38.71 -17.96 19.94
C TRP A 255 37.54 -18.71 19.30
N THR A 256 37.33 -19.97 19.68
CA THR A 256 36.35 -20.85 18.99
C THR A 256 35.01 -20.95 19.70
N GLU A 257 34.92 -20.47 20.94
CA GLU A 257 33.78 -20.63 21.85
C GLU A 257 33.28 -22.09 21.91
N GLY A 258 34.21 -23.04 21.78
CA GLY A 258 33.94 -24.47 21.79
C GLY A 258 33.20 -25.03 20.56
N GLN A 259 33.07 -24.26 19.47
CA GLN A 259 32.39 -24.77 18.28
C GLN A 259 33.17 -25.95 17.67
N PRO A 260 32.56 -27.15 17.51
CA PRO A 260 33.31 -28.38 17.28
C PRO A 260 34.30 -28.36 16.11
N VAL A 261 33.88 -27.90 14.93
CA VAL A 261 34.78 -27.85 13.76
C VAL A 261 35.86 -26.79 13.91
N LEU A 262 35.56 -25.58 14.41
CA LEU A 262 36.59 -24.56 14.62
C LEU A 262 37.63 -25.02 15.65
N THR A 263 37.17 -25.61 16.75
CA THR A 263 38.05 -26.16 17.80
C THR A 263 38.94 -27.26 17.25
N GLN A 264 38.40 -28.26 16.55
CA GLN A 264 39.19 -29.35 15.97
C GLN A 264 40.17 -28.85 14.89
N THR A 265 39.77 -27.89 14.06
CA THR A 265 40.64 -27.28 13.02
C THR A 265 41.82 -26.56 13.66
N LEU A 266 41.55 -25.73 14.69
CA LEU A 266 42.60 -24.98 15.37
C LEU A 266 43.54 -25.91 16.14
N CYS A 267 43.01 -26.89 16.88
CA CYS A 267 43.84 -27.88 17.57
C CYS A 267 44.70 -28.70 16.60
N ARG A 268 44.15 -29.11 15.44
CA ARG A 268 44.92 -29.79 14.39
C ARG A 268 46.10 -28.95 13.92
N ALA A 269 45.84 -27.68 13.60
CA ALA A 269 46.87 -26.79 13.09
C ALA A 269 47.95 -26.44 14.13
N LEU A 270 47.56 -26.38 15.40
CA LEU A 270 48.49 -26.24 16.52
C LEU A 270 49.35 -27.50 16.70
N ALA A 271 48.74 -28.68 16.61
CA ALA A 271 49.45 -29.95 16.76
C ALA A 271 50.48 -30.24 15.65
N GLN A 272 50.36 -29.57 14.50
CA GLN A 272 51.30 -29.64 13.39
C GLN A 272 52.39 -28.57 13.46
N HIS A 273 52.41 -27.73 14.51
CA HIS A 273 53.37 -26.64 14.60
C HIS A 273 54.78 -27.16 14.95
N PRO A 274 55.80 -26.87 14.13
CA PRO A 274 57.11 -27.54 14.23
C PRO A 274 57.97 -27.11 15.43
N GLU A 275 57.74 -25.94 16.05
CA GLU A 275 58.61 -25.45 17.13
C GLU A 275 57.87 -24.77 18.31
N PRO A 276 58.46 -24.82 19.54
CA PRO A 276 57.92 -24.15 20.72
C PRO A 276 58.18 -22.63 20.67
N THR A 277 57.19 -21.85 20.24
CA THR A 277 57.17 -20.40 20.50
C THR A 277 56.90 -20.14 21.99
N LYS A 278 57.60 -19.18 22.60
CA LYS A 278 57.57 -18.94 24.05
C LYS A 278 56.27 -18.34 24.57
N GLU A 279 55.40 -17.82 23.70
CA GLU A 279 54.14 -17.20 24.08
C GLU A 279 52.96 -17.92 23.41
N LEU A 280 52.29 -18.78 24.19
CA LEU A 280 51.12 -19.56 23.77
C LEU A 280 49.99 -18.70 23.17
N PRO A 281 49.57 -17.56 23.78
CA PRO A 281 48.50 -16.76 23.21
C PRO A 281 48.86 -16.19 21.83
N THR A 282 50.11 -15.77 21.68
CA THR A 282 50.66 -15.24 20.42
C THR A 282 50.65 -16.32 19.33
N LEU A 283 50.98 -17.57 19.67
CA LEU A 283 50.90 -18.71 18.75
C LEU A 283 49.47 -19.00 18.31
N VAL A 284 48.52 -19.09 19.23
CA VAL A 284 47.11 -19.38 18.91
C VAL A 284 46.54 -18.28 18.03
N LYS A 285 46.75 -17.02 18.39
CA LYS A 285 46.33 -15.87 17.59
C LYS A 285 46.92 -15.89 16.19
N ALA A 286 48.23 -16.19 16.06
CA ALA A 286 48.87 -16.30 14.75
C ALA A 286 48.25 -17.42 13.90
N LYS A 287 47.91 -18.57 14.52
CA LYS A 287 47.22 -19.66 13.83
C LYS A 287 45.80 -19.30 13.42
N VAL A 288 45.06 -18.62 14.28
CA VAL A 288 43.73 -18.09 13.94
C VAL A 288 43.80 -17.14 12.75
N GLN A 289 44.77 -16.21 12.77
CA GLN A 289 44.99 -15.29 11.66
C GLN A 289 45.32 -16.02 10.36
N GLN A 290 46.21 -17.02 10.42
CA GLN A 290 46.60 -17.81 9.27
C GLN A 290 45.43 -18.60 8.67
N LEU A 291 44.61 -19.24 9.50
CA LEU A 291 43.59 -20.19 9.07
C LEU A 291 42.27 -19.53 8.68
N PHE A 292 41.83 -18.55 9.48
CA PHE A 292 40.46 -18.05 9.41
C PHE A 292 40.38 -16.60 8.94
N LEU A 293 41.40 -15.77 9.19
CA LEU A 293 41.31 -14.32 8.97
C LEU A 293 42.17 -13.80 7.83
N ASN A 294 42.96 -14.64 7.15
CA ASN A 294 43.81 -14.20 6.05
C ASN A 294 43.01 -14.04 4.73
N PRO A 295 42.88 -12.83 4.17
CA PRO A 295 42.14 -12.60 2.93
C PRO A 295 42.74 -13.32 1.70
N GLU A 296 44.07 -13.46 1.65
CA GLU A 296 44.77 -14.06 0.50
C GLU A 296 44.58 -15.59 0.42
N SER A 297 44.16 -16.21 1.52
CA SER A 297 43.88 -17.65 1.56
C SER A 297 42.47 -17.99 1.05
N GLY A 298 41.65 -16.97 0.75
CA GLY A 298 40.19 -17.10 0.67
C GLY A 298 39.62 -17.68 1.98
N PRO A 299 38.32 -17.98 2.05
CA PRO A 299 37.83 -18.92 3.05
C PRO A 299 38.39 -20.32 2.73
N SER A 300 39.67 -20.54 3.03
CA SER A 300 40.34 -21.85 2.97
C SER A 300 39.65 -22.86 3.88
N ASP A 301 38.88 -22.38 4.86
CA ASP A 301 37.94 -23.16 5.64
C ASP A 301 36.58 -23.30 4.92
N HIS A 302 36.23 -24.55 4.61
CA HIS A 302 34.91 -24.92 4.12
C HIS A 302 33.77 -24.43 5.04
N ASN A 303 33.98 -24.29 6.36
CA ASN A 303 32.99 -23.76 7.29
C ASN A 303 32.62 -22.30 6.97
N LEU A 304 33.61 -21.39 6.91
CA LEU A 304 33.37 -19.97 6.65
C LEU A 304 32.70 -19.74 5.30
N SER A 305 33.13 -20.47 4.25
CA SER A 305 32.48 -20.47 2.94
C SER A 305 31.01 -20.88 3.03
N ASN A 306 30.70 -21.94 3.79
CA ASN A 306 29.33 -22.43 3.95
C ASN A 306 28.45 -21.43 4.72
N VAL A 307 28.97 -20.81 5.78
CA VAL A 307 28.27 -19.75 6.53
C VAL A 307 27.97 -18.56 5.60
N SER A 308 28.97 -18.08 4.87
CA SER A 308 28.85 -17.00 3.89
C SER A 308 27.77 -17.30 2.84
N ASN A 309 27.82 -18.48 2.21
CA ASN A 309 26.83 -18.90 1.22
C ASN A 309 25.42 -18.97 1.81
N ARG A 310 25.25 -19.44 3.05
CA ARG A 310 23.93 -19.51 3.69
C ARG A 310 23.37 -18.15 4.07
N LEU A 311 24.22 -17.21 4.46
CA LEU A 311 23.79 -15.84 4.72
C LEU A 311 23.31 -15.14 3.44
N GLN A 312 23.97 -15.41 2.30
CA GLN A 312 23.68 -14.74 1.03
C GLN A 312 22.58 -15.42 0.21
N ASN A 313 22.53 -16.76 0.19
CA ASN A 313 21.68 -17.55 -0.71
C ASN A 313 20.41 -18.11 -0.04
N GLN A 314 19.81 -17.33 0.86
CA GLN A 314 18.50 -17.62 1.47
C GLN A 314 17.49 -16.57 0.98
N PRO A 315 16.81 -16.79 -0.16
CA PRO A 315 16.12 -15.75 -0.91
C PRO A 315 15.04 -15.01 -0.12
N ASP A 316 14.39 -15.69 0.83
CA ASP A 316 13.30 -15.12 1.62
C ASP A 316 13.73 -14.40 2.90
N TYR A 317 15.00 -14.54 3.31
CA TYR A 317 15.46 -14.06 4.61
C TYR A 317 16.88 -13.48 4.64
N ASN A 318 17.67 -13.58 3.56
CA ASN A 318 19.08 -13.17 3.50
C ASN A 318 19.29 -11.73 3.98
N VAL A 319 18.51 -10.76 3.51
CA VAL A 319 18.68 -9.37 3.93
C VAL A 319 18.36 -9.20 5.41
N LYS A 320 17.25 -9.78 5.88
CA LYS A 320 16.86 -9.68 7.30
C LYS A 320 17.89 -10.37 8.20
N MET A 321 18.44 -11.51 7.80
CA MET A 321 19.53 -12.18 8.52
C MET A 321 20.79 -11.31 8.57
N LEU A 322 21.22 -10.76 7.43
CA LEU A 322 22.39 -9.88 7.36
C LEU A 322 22.20 -8.61 8.20
N SER A 323 21.01 -8.00 8.19
CA SER A 323 20.70 -6.84 9.03
C SER A 323 20.65 -7.18 10.53
N LEU A 324 20.09 -8.33 10.92
CA LEU A 324 20.15 -8.80 12.31
C LEU A 324 21.59 -9.04 12.75
N TYR A 325 22.40 -9.65 11.88
CA TYR A 325 23.80 -9.88 12.15
C TYR A 325 24.60 -8.56 12.21
N GLN A 326 24.27 -7.57 11.36
CA GLN A 326 24.84 -6.23 11.42
C GLN A 326 24.62 -5.55 12.79
N GLN A 327 23.41 -5.69 13.35
CA GLN A 327 23.10 -5.18 14.69
C GLN A 327 23.97 -5.86 15.77
N LEU A 328 24.17 -7.18 15.68
CA LEU A 328 25.05 -7.90 16.60
C LEU A 328 26.52 -7.45 16.48
N VAL A 329 27.01 -7.24 15.27
CA VAL A 329 28.37 -6.71 15.02
C VAL A 329 28.52 -5.29 15.54
N ALA A 330 27.47 -4.48 15.50
CA ALA A 330 27.43 -3.14 16.10
C ALA A 330 27.36 -3.16 17.64
N GLY A 331 27.26 -4.34 18.27
CA GLY A 331 27.18 -4.51 19.72
C GLY A 331 25.77 -4.38 20.29
N GLU A 332 24.73 -4.40 19.45
CA GLU A 332 23.35 -4.38 19.91
C GLU A 332 22.96 -5.72 20.54
N THR A 333 22.11 -5.67 21.56
CA THR A 333 21.57 -6.86 22.23
C THR A 333 20.24 -7.25 21.61
N LEU A 334 20.19 -8.42 20.98
CA LEU A 334 18.96 -8.93 20.37
C LEU A 334 18.35 -10.03 21.24
N LYS A 335 17.11 -9.81 21.69
CA LYS A 335 16.35 -10.84 22.40
C LYS A 335 15.99 -11.98 21.45
N MET A 336 16.08 -13.20 21.96
CA MET A 336 15.60 -14.39 21.26
C MET A 336 14.10 -14.30 20.99
N ASP A 337 13.74 -14.48 19.73
CA ASP A 337 12.38 -14.61 19.25
C ASP A 337 12.26 -15.87 18.39
N ASN A 338 11.75 -16.94 19.00
CA ASN A 338 11.52 -18.23 18.33
C ASN A 338 10.41 -18.18 17.28
N THR A 339 9.68 -17.06 17.14
CA THR A 339 8.71 -16.85 16.06
C THR A 339 9.35 -16.21 14.81
N SER A 340 10.49 -15.55 14.97
CA SER A 340 11.21 -14.88 13.89
C SER A 340 11.99 -15.89 13.04
N GLN A 341 11.51 -16.15 11.82
CA GLN A 341 12.17 -17.06 10.86
C GLN A 341 13.60 -16.63 10.57
N ALA A 342 13.85 -15.34 10.38
CA ALA A 342 15.20 -14.84 10.14
C ALA A 342 16.15 -15.13 11.31
N GLN A 343 15.69 -15.07 12.57
CA GLN A 343 16.54 -15.46 13.71
C GLN A 343 16.80 -16.98 13.72
N LEU A 344 15.80 -17.80 13.40
CA LEU A 344 15.97 -19.25 13.32
C LEU A 344 16.95 -19.66 12.22
N TYR A 345 16.81 -19.12 11.00
CA TYR A 345 17.77 -19.40 9.92
C TYR A 345 19.16 -18.85 10.22
N LEU A 346 19.26 -17.66 10.83
CA LEU A 346 20.55 -17.10 11.24
C LEU A 346 21.24 -18.04 12.24
N ARG A 347 20.51 -18.61 13.21
CA ARG A 347 21.04 -19.65 14.11
C ARG A 347 21.45 -20.91 13.36
N LEU A 348 20.67 -21.38 12.38
CA LEU A 348 21.00 -22.56 11.57
C LEU A 348 22.27 -22.42 10.73
N THR A 349 22.72 -21.19 10.45
CA THR A 349 24.05 -20.96 9.87
C THR A 349 25.18 -21.36 10.81
N GLY A 350 24.95 -21.30 12.13
CA GLY A 350 25.97 -21.50 13.16
C GLY A 350 26.78 -20.25 13.50
N ILE A 351 26.53 -19.10 12.84
CA ILE A 351 27.25 -17.83 13.10
C ILE A 351 26.80 -17.14 14.38
N VAL A 352 25.59 -17.44 14.85
CA VAL A 352 25.03 -16.94 16.12
C VAL A 352 24.56 -18.11 16.98
N ARG A 353 24.58 -17.90 18.29
CA ARG A 353 24.02 -18.83 19.27
C ARG A 353 23.10 -18.10 20.24
N GLU A 354 22.28 -18.88 20.93
CA GLU A 354 21.46 -18.38 22.03
C GLU A 354 22.27 -18.44 23.33
N GLU A 355 22.31 -17.34 24.05
CA GLU A 355 22.86 -17.27 25.40
C GLU A 355 21.93 -16.47 26.31
N LYS A 356 21.45 -17.10 27.39
CA LYS A 356 20.57 -16.47 28.40
C LYS A 356 19.38 -15.71 27.76
N GLY A 357 18.77 -16.30 26.73
CA GLY A 357 17.61 -15.72 26.03
C GLY A 357 17.94 -14.58 25.05
N HIS A 358 19.20 -14.40 24.67
CA HIS A 358 19.66 -13.41 23.70
C HIS A 358 20.46 -14.08 22.56
N LEU A 359 20.43 -13.48 21.38
CA LEU A 359 21.32 -13.83 20.29
C LEU A 359 22.69 -13.19 20.52
N VAL A 360 23.73 -14.00 20.40
CA VAL A 360 25.13 -13.56 20.46
C VAL A 360 25.91 -14.15 19.29
N ILE A 361 26.96 -13.46 18.83
CA ILE A 361 27.87 -14.01 17.82
C ILE A 361 28.53 -15.26 18.41
N ALA A 362 28.53 -16.35 17.64
CA ALA A 362 28.85 -17.68 18.16
C ALA A 362 30.33 -17.86 18.52
N SER A 363 31.22 -17.06 17.94
CA SER A 363 32.67 -17.11 18.18
C SER A 363 33.34 -15.78 17.75
N PRO A 364 34.42 -15.34 18.43
CA PRO A 364 35.24 -14.22 17.97
C PRO A 364 35.76 -14.36 16.54
N ILE A 365 36.02 -15.59 16.05
CA ILE A 365 36.45 -15.82 14.67
C ILE A 365 35.40 -15.28 13.69
N TYR A 366 34.11 -15.55 13.94
CA TYR A 366 33.03 -15.04 13.12
C TYR A 366 32.91 -13.52 13.20
N ALA A 367 33.06 -12.93 14.39
CA ALA A 367 33.01 -11.47 14.57
C ALA A 367 34.13 -10.74 13.80
N HIS A 368 35.33 -11.34 13.71
CA HIS A 368 36.45 -10.76 12.97
C HIS A 368 36.36 -10.99 11.46
N PHE A 369 35.88 -12.16 11.03
CA PHE A 369 35.80 -12.48 9.60
C PHE A 369 34.58 -11.83 8.93
N PHE A 370 33.41 -11.97 9.54
CA PHE A 370 32.16 -11.35 9.12
C PHE A 370 32.00 -10.03 9.87
N ASP A 371 32.90 -9.10 9.62
CA ASP A 371 32.91 -7.78 10.25
C ASP A 371 31.88 -6.83 9.60
N SER A 372 31.82 -5.59 10.08
CA SER A 372 30.89 -4.58 9.57
C SER A 372 31.11 -4.27 8.08
N ALA A 373 32.36 -4.32 7.60
CA ALA A 373 32.69 -4.08 6.20
C ALA A 373 32.16 -5.23 5.32
N TRP A 374 32.39 -6.48 5.73
CA TRP A 374 31.87 -7.66 5.03
C TRP A 374 30.35 -7.65 4.97
N VAL A 375 29.66 -7.34 6.08
CA VAL A 375 28.19 -7.32 6.12
C VAL A 375 27.64 -6.22 5.21
N THR A 376 28.27 -5.05 5.19
CA THR A 376 27.90 -3.94 4.31
C THR A 376 28.09 -4.32 2.84
N GLU A 377 29.19 -4.99 2.50
CA GLU A 377 29.44 -5.49 1.14
C GLU A 377 28.42 -6.56 0.74
N ALA A 378 28.15 -7.54 1.61
CA ALA A 378 27.17 -8.59 1.37
C ALA A 378 25.76 -8.03 1.16
N LEU A 379 25.35 -7.04 1.96
CA LEU A 379 24.09 -6.32 1.77
C LEU A 379 24.08 -5.54 0.44
N GLY A 380 25.20 -4.89 0.07
CA GLY A 380 25.32 -4.12 -1.15
C GLY A 380 25.25 -4.95 -2.44
N ARG A 381 25.61 -6.25 -2.37
CA ARG A 381 25.47 -7.19 -3.50
C ARG A 381 24.03 -7.64 -3.74
N ILE A 382 23.15 -7.49 -2.76
CA ILE A 382 21.74 -7.88 -2.91
C ILE A 382 21.01 -6.71 -3.59
N GLU A 383 20.68 -6.86 -4.87
CA GLU A 383 19.89 -5.87 -5.59
C GLU A 383 18.50 -5.73 -4.93
N ARG A 384 18.20 -4.53 -4.42
CA ARG A 384 16.88 -4.20 -3.87
C ARG A 384 16.23 -3.09 -4.66
N THR A 385 14.99 -3.34 -5.11
CA THR A 385 14.16 -2.36 -5.82
C THR A 385 14.02 -1.03 -5.07
N LEU A 386 14.00 -1.08 -3.74
CA LEU A 386 13.83 0.10 -2.88
C LEU A 386 15.13 0.74 -2.40
N ALA A 387 16.31 0.17 -2.63
CA ALA A 387 17.55 0.65 -2.02
C ALA A 387 17.82 2.13 -2.32
N GLN A 388 17.85 2.50 -3.61
CA GLN A 388 18.16 3.87 -4.03
C GLN A 388 17.04 4.87 -3.67
N PRO A 389 15.74 4.61 -3.94
CA PRO A 389 14.67 5.51 -3.53
C PRO A 389 14.59 5.71 -2.00
N LEU A 390 14.80 4.64 -1.22
CA LEU A 390 14.81 4.70 0.24
C LEU A 390 15.96 5.56 0.75
N ALA A 391 17.17 5.37 0.23
CA ALA A 391 18.35 6.15 0.61
C ALA A 391 18.10 7.66 0.39
N LEU A 392 17.62 8.04 -0.81
CA LEU A 392 17.30 9.43 -1.13
C LEU A 392 16.20 10.02 -0.23
N TRP A 393 15.21 9.20 0.16
CA TRP A 393 14.16 9.62 1.07
C TRP A 393 14.70 9.84 2.50
N LEU A 394 15.53 8.92 3.02
CA LEU A 394 16.16 9.05 4.34
C LEU A 394 17.12 10.26 4.39
N GLU A 395 17.98 10.44 3.40
CA GLU A 395 18.91 11.59 3.30
C GLU A 395 18.18 12.93 3.24
N SER A 396 16.99 12.96 2.63
CA SER A 396 16.15 14.16 2.55
C SER A 396 15.44 14.52 3.87
N GLY A 397 15.63 13.72 4.94
CA GLY A 397 14.86 13.88 6.18
C GLY A 397 13.39 13.48 6.01
N LYS A 398 13.11 12.47 5.17
CA LYS A 398 11.77 11.93 4.87
C LYS A 398 10.86 12.91 4.11
N ASP A 399 11.39 13.62 3.12
CA ASP A 399 10.60 14.57 2.31
C ASP A 399 9.50 13.87 1.49
N HIS A 400 8.27 14.39 1.58
CA HIS A 400 7.11 13.96 0.79
C HIS A 400 7.34 13.95 -0.73
N LYS A 401 8.23 14.80 -1.26
CA LYS A 401 8.57 14.81 -2.69
C LYS A 401 9.35 13.58 -3.15
N ARG A 402 10.00 12.88 -2.22
CA ARG A 402 10.76 11.65 -2.47
C ARG A 402 9.92 10.38 -2.27
N ALA A 403 8.64 10.51 -1.94
CA ALA A 403 7.70 9.40 -1.94
C ALA A 403 7.61 8.77 -3.34
N LEU A 404 7.43 7.44 -3.38
CA LEU A 404 7.17 6.75 -4.64
C LEU A 404 5.82 7.17 -5.22
N GLN A 405 5.76 7.36 -6.54
CA GLN A 405 4.55 7.79 -7.26
C GLN A 405 4.35 6.97 -8.53
N GLY A 406 3.09 6.91 -8.99
CA GLY A 406 2.74 6.26 -10.26
C GLY A 406 3.17 4.80 -10.31
N SER A 407 3.70 4.38 -11.46
CA SER A 407 4.17 2.99 -11.68
C SER A 407 5.25 2.59 -10.69
N ALA A 408 6.18 3.48 -10.33
CA ALA A 408 7.24 3.16 -9.37
C ALA A 408 6.68 2.79 -7.98
N PHE A 409 5.56 3.36 -7.56
CA PHE A 409 4.86 2.92 -6.35
C PHE A 409 4.19 1.56 -6.53
N GLU A 410 3.50 1.34 -7.66
CA GLU A 410 2.84 0.05 -7.92
C GLU A 410 3.85 -1.10 -8.00
N ASP A 411 4.97 -0.91 -8.70
CA ASP A 411 6.04 -1.88 -8.84
C ASP A 411 6.69 -2.18 -7.49
N ALA A 412 6.97 -1.14 -6.69
CA ALA A 412 7.49 -1.30 -5.34
C ALA A 412 6.50 -1.98 -4.39
N TYR A 413 5.22 -1.65 -4.48
CA TYR A 413 4.18 -2.23 -3.65
C TYR A 413 3.94 -3.70 -4.02
N ALA A 414 3.93 -4.02 -5.32
CA ALA A 414 3.86 -5.39 -5.83
C ALA A 414 5.10 -6.20 -5.43
N TRP A 415 6.30 -5.63 -5.59
CA TRP A 415 7.55 -6.24 -5.11
C TRP A 415 7.49 -6.52 -3.61
N ALA A 416 6.94 -5.61 -2.81
CA ALA A 416 6.83 -5.78 -1.37
C ALA A 416 5.75 -6.78 -0.92
N GLN A 417 4.76 -7.08 -1.75
CA GLN A 417 3.67 -7.99 -1.37
C GLN A 417 4.17 -9.41 -1.14
N GLY A 418 3.79 -10.01 -0.02
CA GLY A 418 4.14 -11.40 0.34
C GLY A 418 5.60 -11.61 0.77
N ARG A 419 6.46 -10.60 0.68
CA ARG A 419 7.85 -10.66 1.10
C ARG A 419 8.01 -10.64 2.62
N ASN A 420 8.78 -11.56 3.16
CA ASN A 420 9.07 -11.68 4.60
C ASN A 420 10.40 -11.02 5.02
N ASP A 421 11.20 -10.56 4.06
CA ASP A 421 12.54 -9.95 4.22
C ASP A 421 12.55 -8.41 4.22
N LEU A 422 11.38 -7.77 4.21
CA LEU A 422 11.31 -6.31 4.22
C LEU A 422 11.86 -5.73 5.54
N LEU A 423 12.81 -4.80 5.41
CA LEU A 423 13.39 -4.06 6.53
C LEU A 423 12.37 -3.08 7.13
N PRO A 424 12.51 -2.72 8.43
CA PRO A 424 11.60 -1.76 9.06
C PRO A 424 11.50 -0.42 8.30
N GLN A 425 12.64 0.07 7.79
CA GLN A 425 12.72 1.32 7.03
C GLN A 425 12.03 1.21 5.66
N GLU A 426 12.12 0.05 5.00
CA GLU A 426 11.42 -0.20 3.73
C GLU A 426 9.91 -0.24 3.94
N LYS A 427 9.45 -0.92 4.99
CA LYS A 427 8.03 -0.93 5.36
C LYS A 427 7.53 0.48 5.63
N GLU A 428 8.28 1.26 6.41
CA GLU A 428 7.95 2.65 6.69
C GLU A 428 7.87 3.48 5.40
N PHE A 429 8.82 3.32 4.49
CA PHE A 429 8.87 4.05 3.23
C PHE A 429 7.72 3.70 2.26
N ILE A 430 7.35 2.42 2.17
CA ILE A 430 6.20 1.96 1.39
C ILE A 430 4.90 2.55 1.97
N GLU A 431 4.72 2.47 3.30
CA GLU A 431 3.54 3.05 3.96
C GLU A 431 3.48 4.56 3.81
N PHE A 432 4.61 5.25 3.94
CA PHE A 432 4.72 6.69 3.71
C PHE A 432 4.31 7.05 2.28
N SER A 433 4.84 6.33 1.30
CA SER A 433 4.52 6.54 -0.11
C SER A 433 3.03 6.27 -0.41
N ARG A 434 2.44 5.26 0.22
CA ARG A 434 1.00 4.97 0.15
C ARG A 434 0.17 6.13 0.69
N LYS A 435 0.50 6.65 1.87
CA LYS A 435 -0.20 7.78 2.50
C LYS A 435 -0.12 9.04 1.63
N GLU A 436 1.04 9.32 1.03
CA GLU A 436 1.21 10.47 0.16
C GLU A 436 0.45 10.32 -1.16
N LYS A 437 0.41 9.11 -1.75
CA LYS A 437 -0.45 8.80 -2.90
C LYS A 437 -1.93 9.08 -2.59
N ASP A 438 -2.43 8.62 -1.44
CA ASP A 438 -3.81 8.86 -1.01
C ASP A 438 -4.11 10.34 -0.75
N ARG A 439 -3.13 11.08 -0.25
CA ARG A 439 -3.22 12.54 -0.07
C ARG A 439 -3.33 13.25 -1.41
N LEU A 440 -2.47 12.92 -2.38
CA LEU A 440 -2.50 13.50 -3.72
C LEU A 440 -3.81 13.17 -4.45
N ALA A 441 -4.34 11.96 -4.30
CA ALA A 441 -5.64 11.57 -4.85
C ALA A 441 -6.79 12.41 -4.27
N ARG A 442 -6.78 12.66 -2.95
CA ARG A 442 -7.76 13.55 -2.29
C ARG A 442 -7.66 14.99 -2.79
N LEU A 443 -6.46 15.51 -2.98
CA LEU A 443 -6.26 16.86 -3.53
C LEU A 443 -6.75 16.97 -4.97
N ARG A 444 -6.49 15.98 -5.83
CA ARG A 444 -7.02 15.93 -7.20
C ARG A 444 -8.55 15.91 -7.20
N THR A 445 -9.14 15.06 -6.36
CA THR A 445 -10.60 14.98 -6.22
C THR A 445 -11.19 16.32 -5.81
N ARG A 446 -10.62 16.98 -4.79
CA ARG A 446 -11.06 18.32 -4.36
C ARG A 446 -10.95 19.36 -5.47
N ARG A 447 -9.86 19.38 -6.24
CA ARG A 447 -9.70 20.31 -7.38
C ARG A 447 -10.75 20.07 -8.46
N ILE A 448 -11.05 18.81 -8.78
CA ILE A 448 -12.11 18.45 -9.74
C ILE A 448 -13.49 18.85 -9.19
N THR A 449 -13.77 18.60 -7.91
CA THR A 449 -15.03 19.03 -7.27
C THR A 449 -15.18 20.55 -7.27
N LEU A 450 -14.12 21.31 -7.01
CA LEU A 450 -14.15 22.78 -7.08
C LEU A 450 -14.36 23.26 -8.52
N ALA A 451 -13.64 22.70 -9.49
CA ALA A 451 -13.80 23.06 -10.90
C ALA A 451 -15.22 22.78 -11.42
N THR A 452 -15.79 21.62 -11.05
CA THR A 452 -17.18 21.26 -11.40
C THR A 452 -18.20 22.17 -10.72
N PHE A 453 -17.96 22.57 -9.47
CA PHE A 453 -18.79 23.55 -8.77
C PHE A 453 -18.76 24.94 -9.46
N VAL A 454 -17.58 25.46 -9.81
CA VAL A 454 -17.43 26.73 -10.53
C VAL A 454 -18.15 26.68 -11.89
N LEU A 455 -18.01 25.58 -12.62
CA LEU A 455 -18.71 25.38 -13.89
C LEU A 455 -20.24 25.36 -13.71
N SER A 456 -20.75 24.77 -12.62
CA SER A 456 -22.18 24.76 -12.31
C SER A 456 -22.73 26.17 -12.02
N ILE A 457 -21.96 27.04 -11.35
CA ILE A 457 -22.37 28.42 -11.09
C ILE A 457 -22.40 29.22 -12.40
N ALA A 458 -21.36 29.09 -13.23
CA ALA A 458 -21.29 29.78 -14.52
C ALA A 458 -22.47 29.43 -15.44
N THR A 459 -22.89 28.17 -15.46
CA THR A 459 -24.07 27.73 -16.25
C THR A 459 -25.39 28.30 -15.72
N ILE A 460 -25.58 28.39 -14.40
CA ILE A 460 -26.78 29.02 -13.80
C ILE A 460 -26.85 30.51 -14.17
N VAL A 461 -25.71 31.22 -14.10
CA VAL A 461 -25.63 32.64 -14.46
C VAL A 461 -25.97 32.85 -15.95
N ALA A 462 -25.44 32.01 -16.84
CA ALA A 462 -25.75 32.08 -18.26
C ALA A 462 -27.24 31.86 -18.55
N ILE A 463 -27.89 30.91 -17.86
CA ILE A 463 -29.34 30.68 -17.97
C ILE A 463 -30.13 31.90 -17.49
N PHE A 464 -29.73 32.51 -16.37
CA PHE A 464 -30.37 33.73 -15.86
C PHE A 464 -30.33 34.88 -16.87
N PHE A 465 -29.17 35.12 -17.49
CA PHE A 465 -29.03 36.14 -18.54
C PHE A 465 -29.85 35.82 -19.81
N ALA A 466 -29.93 34.54 -20.19
CA ALA A 466 -30.79 34.13 -21.31
C ALA A 466 -32.28 34.41 -21.02
N ILE A 467 -32.74 34.13 -19.79
CA ILE A 467 -34.11 34.40 -19.36
C ILE A 467 -34.40 35.91 -19.30
N SER A 468 -33.46 36.72 -18.79
CA SER A 468 -33.64 38.17 -18.70
C SER A 468 -33.72 38.82 -20.08
N ALA A 469 -32.85 38.43 -21.01
CA ALA A 469 -32.88 38.87 -22.40
C ALA A 469 -34.19 38.47 -23.10
N TYR A 470 -34.68 37.24 -22.87
CA TYR A 470 -35.96 36.79 -23.41
C TYR A 470 -37.15 37.64 -22.90
N ARG A 471 -37.17 37.98 -21.61
CA ARG A 471 -38.20 38.85 -21.02
C ARG A 471 -38.14 40.27 -21.57
N GLN A 472 -36.95 40.80 -21.80
CA GLN A 472 -36.77 42.15 -22.37
C GLN A 472 -37.35 42.23 -23.79
N LYS A 473 -37.11 41.20 -24.61
CA LYS A 473 -37.70 41.09 -25.95
C LYS A 473 -39.24 41.08 -25.92
N GLN A 474 -39.84 40.31 -25.01
CA GLN A 474 -41.30 40.28 -24.87
C GLN A 474 -41.92 41.64 -24.52
N ARG A 475 -41.23 42.45 -23.71
CA ARG A 475 -41.72 43.80 -23.35
C ARG A 475 -41.72 44.73 -24.56
N ALA A 476 -40.65 44.73 -25.36
CA ALA A 476 -40.54 45.52 -26.58
C ALA A 476 -41.64 45.15 -27.61
N ASP A 477 -41.95 43.86 -27.75
CA ASP A 477 -43.02 43.39 -28.64
C ASP A 477 -44.43 43.85 -28.15
N SER A 478 -44.63 43.96 -26.84
CA SER A 478 -45.91 44.44 -26.28
C SER A 478 -46.11 45.96 -26.43
N GLU A 479 -45.03 46.74 -26.35
CA GLU A 479 -45.06 48.20 -26.50
C GLU A 479 -45.28 48.62 -27.96
N THR A 480 -44.68 47.90 -28.91
CA THR A 480 -44.91 48.11 -30.34
C THR A 480 -46.37 47.84 -30.75
N GLN A 481 -47.01 46.81 -30.19
CA GLN A 481 -48.45 46.57 -30.44
C GLN A 481 -49.35 47.69 -29.87
N ARG A 482 -48.99 48.26 -28.71
CA ARG A 482 -49.74 49.41 -28.15
C ARG A 482 -49.60 50.66 -29.03
N ALA A 483 -48.40 50.94 -29.55
CA ALA A 483 -48.17 52.06 -30.45
C ALA A 483 -49.01 51.95 -31.75
N ILE A 484 -49.11 50.74 -32.33
CA ILE A 484 -49.96 50.49 -33.50
C ILE A 484 -51.45 50.73 -33.18
N LYS A 485 -51.91 50.33 -31.99
CA LYS A 485 -53.29 50.57 -31.56
C LYS A 485 -53.61 52.07 -31.40
N TYR A 486 -52.68 52.85 -30.85
CA TYR A 486 -52.86 54.31 -30.73
C TYR A 486 -52.88 55.00 -32.10
N SER A 487 -52.03 54.60 -33.04
CA SER A 487 -52.02 55.15 -34.41
C SER A 487 -53.36 54.95 -35.13
N ASN A 488 -53.98 53.77 -35.00
CA ASN A 488 -55.28 53.50 -35.61
C ASN A 488 -56.42 54.36 -35.02
N ASN A 489 -56.39 54.62 -33.71
CA ASN A 489 -57.38 55.47 -33.04
C ASN A 489 -57.27 56.94 -33.50
N LEU A 490 -56.07 57.45 -33.75
CA LEU A 490 -55.85 58.81 -34.27
C LEU A 490 -56.37 58.99 -35.70
N GLN A 491 -56.19 58.01 -36.57
CA GLN A 491 -56.78 58.05 -37.92
C GLN A 491 -58.32 58.10 -37.89
N GLN A 492 -58.96 57.44 -36.91
CA GLN A 492 -60.42 57.53 -36.75
C GLN A 492 -60.85 58.93 -36.30
N ILE A 493 -60.10 59.57 -35.39
CA ILE A 493 -60.37 60.93 -34.93
C ILE A 493 -60.24 61.96 -36.07
N ASP A 494 -59.21 61.87 -36.91
CA ASP A 494 -59.04 62.76 -38.07
C ASP A 494 -60.21 62.65 -39.06
N SER A 495 -60.75 61.44 -39.28
CA SER A 495 -61.90 61.23 -40.16
C SER A 495 -63.18 61.86 -39.62
N LEU A 496 -63.37 61.86 -38.29
CA LEU A 496 -64.52 62.48 -37.62
C LEU A 496 -64.44 64.01 -37.66
N ILE A 497 -63.24 64.57 -37.49
CA ILE A 497 -62.98 66.02 -37.58
C ILE A 497 -63.29 66.54 -38.99
N TYR A 498 -62.85 65.84 -40.04
CA TYR A 498 -63.16 66.20 -41.43
C TYR A 498 -64.67 66.15 -41.74
N THR A 499 -65.37 65.17 -41.17
CA THR A 499 -66.83 65.01 -41.34
C THR A 499 -67.61 66.12 -40.61
N PHE A 500 -67.11 66.56 -39.44
CA PHE A 500 -67.73 67.63 -38.67
C PHE A 500 -67.51 69.02 -39.30
N ALA A 501 -66.31 69.29 -39.81
CA ALA A 501 -65.97 70.55 -40.47
C ALA A 501 -66.76 70.75 -41.78
N SER A 502 -66.91 69.70 -42.59
CA SER A 502 -67.66 69.78 -43.86
C SER A 502 -69.17 70.02 -43.64
N LYS A 503 -69.79 69.42 -42.62
CA LYS A 503 -71.21 69.65 -42.28
C LYS A 503 -71.51 71.07 -41.79
N LYS A 504 -70.56 71.72 -41.11
CA LYS A 504 -70.76 73.08 -40.56
C LYS A 504 -70.55 74.19 -41.60
N ILE A 505 -69.69 73.97 -42.59
CA ILE A 505 -69.46 74.89 -43.71
C ILE A 505 -70.69 74.92 -44.66
N GLN A 506 -71.36 73.79 -44.87
CA GLN A 506 -72.58 73.74 -45.70
C GLN A 506 -73.79 74.47 -45.07
N GLY A 507 -73.80 74.64 -43.73
CA GLY A 507 -74.83 75.38 -43.01
C GLY A 507 -74.60 76.90 -42.94
N LEU A 508 -73.42 77.40 -43.32
CA LEU A 508 -73.09 78.83 -43.30
C LEU A 508 -73.29 79.51 -44.66
N ASP A 509 -73.17 78.79 -45.78
CA ASP A 509 -73.45 79.31 -47.13
C ASP A 509 -74.94 79.54 -47.41
N THR A 510 -75.84 78.99 -46.58
CA THR A 510 -77.30 79.16 -46.72
C THR A 510 -77.85 80.39 -45.99
N LEU A 511 -77.05 81.09 -45.19
CA LEU A 511 -77.48 82.26 -44.39
C LEU A 511 -77.04 83.62 -44.96
N THR A 512 -76.23 83.64 -46.02
CA THR A 512 -75.74 84.89 -46.67
C THR A 512 -76.56 85.33 -47.88
N SER A 513 -77.60 84.58 -48.25
CA SER A 513 -78.50 84.89 -49.35
C SER A 513 -79.94 84.92 -48.86
N ASP A 514 -80.35 85.99 -48.18
CA ASP A 514 -81.65 86.63 -48.38
C ASP A 514 -81.80 87.90 -47.52
N SER A 515 -82.20 88.97 -48.20
CA SER A 515 -82.40 90.32 -47.69
C SER A 515 -83.54 90.43 -46.68
N ILE A 516 -83.28 91.00 -45.49
CA ILE A 516 -84.33 91.45 -44.57
C ILE A 516 -84.16 92.95 -44.28
N VAL A 517 -85.07 93.73 -44.87
CA VAL A 517 -85.41 95.11 -44.52
C VAL A 517 -86.55 95.06 -43.48
N ILE A 518 -86.53 95.93 -42.45
CA ILE A 518 -87.66 96.55 -41.68
C ILE A 518 -87.04 97.18 -40.41
N LYS A 519 -86.94 98.52 -40.29
CA LYS A 519 -87.86 99.52 -39.71
C LYS A 519 -88.14 99.38 -38.19
N ASP A 520 -87.48 100.30 -37.47
CA ASP A 520 -87.71 100.87 -36.12
C ASP A 520 -87.97 99.98 -34.89
N GLN A 521 -87.21 100.32 -33.84
CA GLN A 521 -87.26 99.89 -32.44
C GLN A 521 -86.79 98.45 -32.14
N ASP A 522 -85.46 98.28 -32.02
CA ASP A 522 -84.81 97.52 -30.92
C ASP A 522 -83.28 97.49 -31.12
N THR A 523 -82.59 98.54 -30.67
CA THR A 523 -81.13 98.70 -30.79
C THR A 523 -80.33 97.68 -29.94
N ILE A 524 -81.00 96.85 -29.13
CA ILE A 524 -80.38 95.87 -28.24
C ILE A 524 -80.10 94.51 -28.94
N GLN A 525 -80.86 94.12 -29.98
CA GLN A 525 -80.66 92.81 -30.64
C GLN A 525 -79.51 92.80 -31.67
N VAL A 526 -79.20 93.93 -32.30
CA VAL A 526 -78.10 94.05 -33.28
C VAL A 526 -76.72 93.97 -32.60
N GLU A 527 -76.60 94.44 -31.36
CA GLU A 527 -75.36 94.39 -30.59
C GLU A 527 -75.09 93.00 -30.01
N ILE A 528 -76.15 92.25 -29.66
CA ILE A 528 -76.05 90.83 -29.25
C ILE A 528 -75.58 89.95 -30.41
N ILE A 529 -76.12 90.12 -31.63
CA ILE A 529 -75.71 89.34 -32.81
C ILE A 529 -74.26 89.66 -33.23
N LYS A 530 -73.85 90.93 -33.18
CA LYS A 530 -72.44 91.31 -33.42
C LYS A 530 -71.49 90.72 -32.38
N ASN A 531 -71.87 90.73 -31.10
CA ASN A 531 -71.07 90.12 -30.04
C ASN A 531 -71.03 88.59 -30.11
N LEU A 532 -72.09 87.93 -30.60
CA LEU A 532 -72.11 86.48 -30.88
C LEU A 532 -71.21 86.10 -32.05
N ILE A 533 -71.16 86.89 -33.12
CA ILE A 533 -70.25 86.67 -34.26
C ILE A 533 -68.78 86.90 -33.85
N VAL A 534 -68.51 87.92 -33.04
CA VAL A 534 -67.16 88.18 -32.47
C VAL A 534 -66.76 87.07 -31.50
N GLY A 535 -67.67 86.59 -30.65
CA GLY A 535 -67.44 85.46 -29.74
C GLY A 535 -67.23 84.12 -30.45
N LEU A 536 -67.95 83.87 -31.55
CA LEU A 536 -67.78 82.67 -32.38
C LEU A 536 -66.46 82.69 -33.15
N ASN A 537 -66.05 83.84 -33.69
CA ASN A 537 -64.75 83.99 -34.37
C ASN A 537 -63.57 83.87 -33.40
N ALA A 538 -63.69 84.42 -32.19
CA ALA A 538 -62.69 84.26 -31.13
C ALA A 538 -62.58 82.79 -30.67
N SER A 539 -63.70 82.07 -30.60
CA SER A 539 -63.75 80.65 -30.23
C SER A 539 -63.15 79.75 -31.32
N THR A 540 -63.35 80.07 -32.60
CA THR A 540 -62.71 79.34 -33.71
C THR A 540 -61.21 79.59 -33.82
N SER A 541 -60.73 80.80 -33.46
CA SER A 541 -59.29 81.07 -33.43
C SER A 541 -58.61 80.38 -32.24
N THR A 542 -59.22 80.40 -31.04
CA THR A 542 -58.69 79.66 -29.88
C THR A 542 -58.72 78.15 -30.08
N LEU A 543 -59.72 77.61 -30.81
CA LEU A 543 -59.73 76.19 -31.18
C LEU A 543 -58.62 75.86 -32.19
N ALA A 544 -58.37 76.73 -33.18
CA ALA A 544 -57.29 76.55 -34.16
C ALA A 544 -55.90 76.65 -33.51
N ASP A 545 -55.71 77.58 -32.57
CA ASP A 545 -54.46 77.73 -31.80
C ASP A 545 -54.25 76.55 -30.85
N SER A 546 -55.30 76.05 -30.20
CA SER A 546 -55.23 74.87 -29.35
C SER A 546 -54.96 73.59 -30.15
N ILE A 547 -55.51 73.45 -31.35
CA ILE A 547 -55.22 72.34 -32.28
C ILE A 547 -53.79 72.45 -32.82
N SER A 548 -53.30 73.66 -33.09
CA SER A 548 -51.89 73.90 -33.47
C SER A 548 -50.93 73.48 -32.36
N ILE A 549 -51.20 73.85 -31.11
CA ILE A 549 -50.36 73.49 -29.96
C ILE A 549 -50.39 71.97 -29.72
N LEU A 550 -51.57 71.34 -29.77
CA LEU A 550 -51.70 69.89 -29.65
C LEU A 550 -51.00 69.14 -30.79
N ARG A 551 -51.05 69.67 -32.02
CA ARG A 551 -50.33 69.12 -33.16
C ARG A 551 -48.82 69.23 -32.98
N THR A 552 -48.31 70.37 -32.49
CA THR A 552 -46.89 70.56 -32.22
C THR A 552 -46.39 69.66 -31.08
N ASP A 553 -47.15 69.52 -29.99
CA ASP A 553 -46.81 68.60 -28.89
C ASP A 553 -46.87 67.12 -29.32
N TYR A 554 -47.79 66.78 -30.22
CA TYR A 554 -47.90 65.45 -30.80
C TYR A 554 -46.76 65.16 -31.80
N GLU A 555 -46.41 66.11 -32.68
CA GLU A 555 -45.27 66.01 -33.59
C GLU A 555 -43.94 65.90 -32.82
N ASN A 556 -43.79 66.62 -31.70
CA ASN A 556 -42.62 66.52 -30.81
C ASN A 556 -42.56 65.16 -30.09
N SER A 557 -43.70 64.66 -29.60
CA SER A 557 -43.78 63.35 -28.95
C SER A 557 -43.53 62.21 -29.95
N LEU A 558 -44.03 62.34 -31.18
CA LEU A 558 -43.81 61.39 -32.26
C LEU A 558 -42.35 61.41 -32.73
N GLN A 559 -41.72 62.58 -32.82
CA GLN A 559 -40.28 62.71 -33.07
C GLN A 559 -39.44 62.06 -31.96
N GLN A 560 -39.79 62.26 -30.69
CA GLN A 560 -39.13 61.57 -29.56
C GLN A 560 -39.29 60.05 -29.64
N TYR A 561 -40.47 59.54 -29.98
CA TYR A 561 -40.71 58.10 -30.13
C TYR A 561 -40.00 57.52 -31.36
N ILE A 562 -39.95 58.25 -32.48
CA ILE A 562 -39.21 57.84 -33.68
C ILE A 562 -37.71 57.80 -33.36
N GLN A 563 -37.19 58.82 -32.66
CA GLN A 563 -35.79 58.90 -32.24
C GLN A 563 -35.42 57.78 -31.26
N GLU A 564 -36.31 57.43 -30.33
CA GLU A 564 -36.06 56.32 -29.39
C GLU A 564 -36.26 54.95 -30.05
N SER A 565 -37.13 54.82 -31.06
CA SER A 565 -37.23 53.60 -31.87
C SER A 565 -36.03 53.41 -32.81
N GLU A 566 -35.48 54.49 -33.36
CA GLU A 566 -34.23 54.50 -34.14
C GLU A 566 -33.03 54.16 -33.24
N ARG A 567 -33.02 54.66 -32.00
CA ARG A 567 -32.05 54.28 -30.95
C ARG A 567 -32.13 52.80 -30.56
N LEU A 568 -33.34 52.26 -30.44
CA LEU A 568 -33.56 50.83 -30.18
C LEU A 568 -33.27 49.93 -31.40
N LYS A 569 -33.51 50.43 -32.62
CA LYS A 569 -33.13 49.74 -33.88
C LYS A 569 -31.61 49.74 -34.11
N THR A 570 -30.90 50.81 -33.74
CA THR A 570 -29.44 50.84 -33.73
C THR A 570 -28.86 49.89 -32.68
N LEU A 571 -29.52 49.71 -31.53
CA LEU A 571 -29.19 48.67 -30.55
C LEU A 571 -29.39 47.22 -31.06
N LEU A 572 -30.30 47.00 -32.02
CA LEU A 572 -30.56 45.68 -32.63
C LEU A 572 -29.68 45.39 -33.87
N ASN A 573 -29.04 46.40 -34.45
CA ASN A 573 -28.19 46.29 -35.65
C ASN A 573 -26.69 46.28 -35.39
N TYR A 574 -26.25 46.10 -34.14
CA TYR A 574 -24.82 45.94 -33.83
C TYR A 574 -24.23 44.74 -34.58
N SER A 575 -23.12 44.99 -35.26
CA SER A 575 -22.29 43.97 -35.90
C SER A 575 -21.73 43.01 -34.85
N LYS A 576 -21.28 41.81 -35.28
CA LYS A 576 -20.75 40.78 -34.36
C LYS A 576 -19.62 41.31 -33.47
N SER A 577 -18.79 42.23 -33.95
CA SER A 577 -17.68 42.83 -33.17
C SER A 577 -18.13 43.86 -32.13
N GLU A 578 -19.25 44.56 -32.35
CA GLU A 578 -19.77 45.53 -31.37
C GLU A 578 -20.57 44.84 -30.26
N ARG A 579 -21.24 43.72 -30.59
CA ARG A 579 -21.77 42.79 -29.58
C ARG A 579 -20.66 42.19 -28.73
N GLU A 580 -19.50 41.86 -29.31
CA GLU A 580 -18.31 41.38 -28.60
C GLU A 580 -17.67 42.47 -27.71
N SER A 581 -17.72 43.76 -28.09
CA SER A 581 -17.25 44.87 -27.23
C SER A 581 -18.18 45.16 -26.04
N LEU A 582 -19.51 45.08 -26.22
CA LEU A 582 -20.46 45.22 -25.11
C LEU A 582 -20.44 44.00 -24.18
N LEU A 583 -20.26 42.78 -24.73
CA LEU A 583 -19.97 41.58 -23.96
C LEU A 583 -18.58 41.63 -23.31
N SER A 584 -17.58 42.29 -23.91
CA SER A 584 -16.27 42.54 -23.30
C SER A 584 -16.42 43.48 -22.11
N ASN A 585 -17.15 44.59 -22.21
CA ASN A 585 -17.35 45.48 -21.05
C ASN A 585 -18.18 44.83 -19.93
N GLN A 586 -19.13 43.94 -20.25
CA GLN A 586 -19.82 43.13 -19.23
C GLN A 586 -18.94 41.98 -18.72
N MET A 587 -18.06 41.41 -19.55
CA MET A 587 -17.06 40.42 -19.13
C MET A 587 -15.92 41.04 -18.36
N ASP A 588 -15.57 42.30 -18.56
CA ASP A 588 -14.60 43.04 -17.76
C ASP A 588 -15.20 43.39 -16.41
N SER A 589 -16.51 43.67 -16.34
CA SER A 589 -17.23 43.82 -15.08
C SER A 589 -17.45 42.49 -14.35
N ILE A 590 -17.61 41.36 -15.07
CA ILE A 590 -17.68 40.00 -14.52
C ILE A 590 -16.28 39.49 -14.15
N ASN A 591 -15.24 39.80 -14.92
CA ASN A 591 -13.84 39.47 -14.62
C ASN A 591 -13.36 40.31 -13.44
N TYR A 592 -13.73 41.59 -13.34
CA TYR A 592 -13.50 42.41 -12.15
C TYR A 592 -14.25 41.83 -10.94
N PHE A 593 -15.49 41.35 -11.09
CA PHE A 593 -16.22 40.66 -10.03
C PHE A 593 -15.59 39.32 -9.65
N MET A 594 -15.07 38.55 -10.61
CA MET A 594 -14.38 37.27 -10.43
C MET A 594 -12.98 37.43 -9.83
N ASP A 595 -12.23 38.46 -10.21
CA ASP A 595 -10.94 38.86 -9.62
C ASP A 595 -11.16 39.39 -8.20
N THR A 596 -12.22 40.16 -7.94
CA THR A 596 -12.61 40.57 -6.57
C THR A 596 -13.05 39.35 -5.72
N LEU A 597 -13.68 38.34 -6.33
CA LEU A 597 -14.03 37.05 -5.69
C LEU A 597 -12.79 36.17 -5.43
N LEU A 598 -11.83 36.17 -6.34
CA LEU A 598 -10.55 35.48 -6.20
C LEU A 598 -9.67 36.14 -5.11
N ASP A 599 -9.62 37.48 -5.10
CA ASP A 599 -8.91 38.28 -4.08
C ASP A 599 -9.55 38.10 -2.69
N SER A 600 -10.88 38.00 -2.60
CA SER A 600 -11.59 37.71 -1.34
C SER A 600 -11.48 36.25 -0.89
N LEU A 601 -11.31 35.29 -1.80
CA LEU A 601 -10.98 33.88 -1.49
C LEU A 601 -9.51 33.69 -1.10
N GLU A 602 -8.58 34.48 -1.64
CA GLU A 602 -7.19 34.57 -1.15
C GLU A 602 -7.12 35.23 0.23
N LEU A 603 -7.95 36.25 0.49
CA LEU A 603 -8.09 36.84 1.83
C LEU A 603 -8.64 35.83 2.86
N TYR A 604 -9.55 34.94 2.46
CA TYR A 604 -10.09 33.85 3.30
C TYR A 604 -9.04 32.80 3.69
N ASN A 605 -8.04 32.54 2.83
CA ASN A 605 -6.89 31.70 3.21
C ASN A 605 -5.99 32.38 4.28
N SER A 606 -6.10 33.70 4.47
CA SER A 606 -5.28 34.47 5.41
C SER A 606 -5.97 34.83 6.75
N PHE A 607 -7.31 34.87 6.80
CA PHE A 607 -8.05 35.21 8.02
C PHE A 607 -9.24 34.26 8.25
N LYS A 608 -9.19 33.50 9.35
CA LYS A 608 -10.33 32.74 9.91
C LYS A 608 -11.44 33.73 10.33
N ILE A 609 -12.39 34.03 9.44
CA ILE A 609 -13.58 34.82 9.76
C ILE A 609 -14.83 33.97 9.51
N SER A 610 -15.80 34.03 10.44
CA SER A 610 -17.01 33.20 10.48
C SER A 610 -18.06 33.59 9.43
N ASN A 611 -18.90 32.61 9.07
CA ASN A 611 -19.96 32.68 8.05
C ASN A 611 -20.92 33.88 8.16
N ASP A 612 -21.06 34.51 9.33
CA ASP A 612 -22.03 35.59 9.56
C ASP A 612 -21.68 36.91 8.86
N SER A 613 -20.39 37.18 8.60
CA SER A 613 -19.96 38.40 7.90
C SER A 613 -20.32 38.38 6.40
N LEU A 614 -20.35 37.19 5.79
CA LEU A 614 -20.62 36.99 4.37
C LEU A 614 -22.12 37.08 4.08
N ILE A 615 -22.95 36.64 5.03
CA ILE A 615 -24.42 36.78 4.99
C ILE A 615 -24.82 38.26 5.09
N ASN A 616 -24.15 39.04 5.94
CA ASN A 616 -24.44 40.48 6.07
C ASN A 616 -24.05 41.28 4.81
N MET A 617 -22.92 40.97 4.17
CA MET A 617 -22.53 41.62 2.90
C MET A 617 -23.45 41.26 1.73
N LEU A 618 -23.96 40.02 1.67
CA LEU A 618 -24.96 39.61 0.68
C LEU A 618 -26.31 40.32 0.90
N ASN A 619 -26.72 40.53 2.15
CA ASN A 619 -27.93 41.29 2.49
C ASN A 619 -27.82 42.79 2.16
N ASP A 620 -26.65 43.39 2.32
CA ASP A 620 -26.43 44.80 1.97
C ASP A 620 -26.46 45.02 0.44
N SER A 621 -25.92 44.07 -0.33
CA SER A 621 -25.97 44.09 -1.80
C SER A 621 -27.41 43.90 -2.33
N LEU A 622 -28.18 42.99 -1.73
CA LEU A 622 -29.60 42.78 -2.05
C LEU A 622 -30.46 43.99 -1.63
N SER A 623 -30.16 44.64 -0.50
CA SER A 623 -30.87 45.85 -0.05
C SER A 623 -30.71 47.04 -0.99
N ASN A 624 -29.53 47.21 -1.59
CA ASN A 624 -29.29 48.24 -2.61
C ASN A 624 -30.07 47.98 -3.91
N GLN A 625 -30.31 46.72 -4.28
CA GLN A 625 -31.17 46.39 -5.42
C GLN A 625 -32.66 46.62 -5.13
N PHE A 626 -33.10 46.44 -3.89
CA PHE A 626 -34.48 46.77 -3.47
C PHE A 626 -34.75 48.28 -3.43
N TYR A 627 -33.74 49.11 -3.10
CA TYR A 627 -33.87 50.57 -3.11
C TYR A 627 -34.11 51.16 -4.53
N MET A 628 -33.54 50.54 -5.56
CA MET A 628 -33.80 50.89 -6.97
C MET A 628 -35.22 50.51 -7.43
N ILE A 629 -35.80 49.44 -6.87
CA ILE A 629 -37.18 49.00 -7.15
C ILE A 629 -38.19 49.92 -6.44
N ASP A 630 -37.89 50.40 -5.24
CA ASP A 630 -38.76 51.34 -4.48
C ASP A 630 -38.83 52.73 -5.15
N SER A 631 -37.73 53.21 -5.73
CA SER A 631 -37.65 54.45 -6.53
C SER A 631 -38.61 54.44 -7.72
N ILE A 632 -38.65 53.33 -8.47
CA ILE A 632 -39.54 53.14 -9.63
C ILE A 632 -41.02 53.04 -9.18
N SER A 633 -41.28 52.52 -7.96
CA SER A 633 -42.63 52.46 -7.41
C SER A 633 -43.17 53.85 -7.02
N LYS A 634 -42.30 54.74 -6.50
CA LYS A 634 -42.64 56.12 -6.13
C LYS A 634 -42.91 57.02 -7.34
N GLU A 635 -42.16 56.85 -8.44
CA GLU A 635 -42.46 57.53 -9.71
C GLU A 635 -43.80 57.09 -10.32
N LYS A 636 -44.14 55.80 -10.21
CA LYS A 636 -45.45 55.28 -10.65
C LYS A 636 -46.62 55.88 -9.86
N ILE A 637 -46.47 56.07 -8.54
CA ILE A 637 -47.49 56.69 -7.68
C ILE A 637 -47.65 58.19 -8.03
N LEU A 638 -46.55 58.90 -8.31
CA LEU A 638 -46.57 60.30 -8.72
C LEU A 638 -47.23 60.51 -10.09
N LEU A 639 -47.00 59.61 -11.04
CA LEU A 639 -47.67 59.59 -12.35
C LEU A 639 -49.18 59.29 -12.22
N GLN A 640 -49.56 58.35 -11.35
CA GLN A 640 -50.97 58.01 -11.09
C GLN A 640 -51.74 59.19 -10.46
N SER A 641 -51.10 59.93 -9.55
CA SER A 641 -51.63 61.16 -8.95
C SER A 641 -51.88 62.27 -9.98
N LYS A 642 -50.94 62.48 -10.91
CA LYS A 642 -51.09 63.46 -12.01
C LYS A 642 -52.20 63.08 -12.99
N ILE A 643 -52.37 61.79 -13.28
CA ILE A 643 -53.47 61.27 -14.12
C ILE A 643 -54.83 61.48 -13.45
N ASN A 644 -54.94 61.28 -12.13
CA ASN A 644 -56.19 61.52 -11.40
C ASN A 644 -56.55 63.02 -11.35
N TYR A 645 -55.57 63.91 -11.15
CA TYR A 645 -55.80 65.36 -11.21
C TYR A 645 -56.30 65.84 -12.58
N LEU A 646 -55.75 65.28 -13.67
CA LEU A 646 -56.21 65.55 -15.04
C LEU A 646 -57.63 65.02 -15.28
N ARG A 647 -57.96 63.82 -14.76
CA ARG A 647 -59.31 63.24 -14.83
C ARG A 647 -60.34 64.10 -14.08
N ASP A 648 -60.02 64.56 -12.87
CA ASP A 648 -60.92 65.38 -12.06
C ASP A 648 -61.12 66.78 -12.67
N SER A 649 -60.07 67.35 -13.28
CA SER A 649 -60.15 68.61 -14.03
C SER A 649 -61.02 68.48 -15.28
N LEU A 650 -60.94 67.33 -15.99
CA LEU A 650 -61.81 67.03 -17.14
C LEU A 650 -63.27 66.78 -16.72
N MET A 651 -63.52 66.15 -15.56
CA MET A 651 -64.87 66.03 -15.00
C MET A 651 -65.49 67.38 -14.65
N PHE A 652 -64.69 68.34 -14.14
CA PHE A 652 -65.14 69.69 -13.83
C PHE A 652 -65.54 70.48 -15.10
N ILE A 653 -64.76 70.33 -16.18
CA ILE A 653 -65.06 70.92 -17.48
C ILE A 653 -66.33 70.29 -18.09
N ASN A 654 -66.50 68.97 -17.97
CA ASN A 654 -67.68 68.26 -18.48
C ASN A 654 -68.98 68.69 -17.79
N LYS A 655 -68.94 68.93 -16.46
CA LYS A 655 -70.10 69.40 -15.68
C LYS A 655 -70.55 70.83 -16.04
N SER A 656 -69.73 71.57 -16.79
CA SER A 656 -69.98 72.96 -17.19
C SER A 656 -70.51 73.10 -18.63
N LEU A 657 -70.53 72.02 -19.42
CA LEU A 657 -70.84 72.06 -20.86
C LEU A 657 -72.02 71.17 -21.33
N ASP A 658 -72.66 70.40 -20.43
CA ASP A 658 -73.86 69.59 -20.67
C ASP A 658 -73.79 68.69 -21.95
N ILE A 659 -72.74 67.87 -22.04
CA ILE A 659 -72.53 66.88 -23.13
C ILE A 659 -72.62 65.46 -22.56
N SER A 660 -73.40 64.59 -23.22
CA SER A 660 -73.71 63.20 -22.84
C SER A 660 -72.49 62.28 -22.70
N ILE A 661 -72.49 61.45 -21.65
CA ILE A 661 -71.39 60.58 -21.18
C ILE A 661 -71.42 59.18 -21.86
N ASP A 662 -71.29 59.10 -23.18
CA ASP A 662 -71.19 57.80 -23.87
C ASP A 662 -69.99 57.67 -24.84
N SER A 663 -69.07 58.63 -24.88
CA SER A 663 -67.93 58.61 -25.84
C SER A 663 -66.55 58.82 -25.21
N ILE A 664 -66.38 58.57 -23.90
CA ILE A 664 -65.12 58.85 -23.16
C ILE A 664 -64.56 57.63 -22.38
N GLU A 665 -65.22 56.46 -22.38
CA GLU A 665 -64.48 55.20 -22.11
C GLU A 665 -63.55 54.86 -23.28
#